data_AF-A0A1Z5KNV0-F1
#
_entry.id   AF-A0A1Z5KNV0-F1
#
_cell.length_a   1.000
_cell.length_b   1.000
_cell.length_c   1.000
_cell.angle_alpha   90.00
_cell.angle_beta   90.00
_cell.angle_gamma   90.00
#
_symmetry.space_group_name_H-M   'P 1'
#
loop_
_entity.id
_entity.type
_entity.pdbx_description
1 polymer ?
#
loop_
_entity_poly.entity_id
_entity_poly.type
_entity_poly.pdbx_seq_one_letter_code
_entity_poly.pdbx_strand_id
1 'polypeptide(L)'
;MLPPTTFGKNPKHDETTSKEREAMSNSNTTTTDTSLQELQQIENVLHYWFGQYPPQQAQKNLWMITDEAKRNKVDEQISQQFMTSIQYVWDEYQTNAALPWCADQYGYRGKMAAIILLDQMARHMQRTSSSLPPQSQLDQLAFSIAERLQKEHAAEWKTAMIPIPMMVFALMPYRHQSSRETVQYVQTQIAHSADMWEQCHELLRRFRTATNRRMAVLYDEERRVGGDNNEEGFTDDDILECAAFPADLTLAPRHVVTRTLQDFVQTHVQENETKTWIVSLSGGVDSMVIAFVLNQLRAQFQLPPLVAVHIDYANRRESSAEAQYVQRYCDQLGIVYRCRRIDEVTRGITARDEYERIAREIRYQAYRDAIAEFDGIGILLGHHKGDLRENVLSNAHKGCGPLDLSGMTAVSQNDGVTLLRPLLPLEKSTIFDYAHQFGVPYFKDTTPHWSTRGKLRNRLMPLLEEVYGEGSMNNLSALAVESDECRALFYQLALQPFLDQTTYKPMGLQFATAPWKEQGLFFWKFVLREVLHSAGLGMFSDKSVVSFLERVQAKTLKEGWLQCRKDYGVHLQKDGTVSVFYPRCFPFREADRFAVGDQLEYGKTKTVGPWSVTAQVLPQELEPDESGTLVEMKAYRSFAEMMNGTIDYYLPVPYIDDQVHPLLFTHFTRRTRPIAWKNLDLKVQDILPLVGNDDIALGELGDLETPRAIVRVTLNLSEQCSRRIEESVPS
;
A
#
# COMPACT_ATOMS: atom_id res chain seq x y z
N MET A 1 -39.14 9.19 72.65
CA MET A 1 -38.94 8.52 73.96
C MET A 1 -39.67 7.19 73.94
N LEU A 2 -39.18 6.21 74.69
CA LEU A 2 -39.76 4.87 74.98
C LEU A 2 -41.16 4.98 75.67
N PRO A 3 -41.95 3.91 75.98
CA PRO A 3 -41.78 2.45 75.81
C PRO A 3 -43.03 1.69 75.18
N PRO A 4 -43.76 0.69 75.79
CA PRO A 4 -43.65 -0.72 75.35
C PRO A 4 -44.95 -1.59 75.22
N THR A 5 -44.79 -2.81 74.65
CA THR A 5 -45.43 -4.15 74.95
C THR A 5 -46.93 -4.38 75.30
N THR A 6 -47.38 -5.60 74.91
CA THR A 6 -48.48 -6.50 75.42
C THR A 6 -49.78 -6.58 74.58
N PHE A 7 -50.58 -7.68 74.54
CA PHE A 7 -50.48 -9.06 75.07
C PHE A 7 -51.38 -10.06 74.27
N GLY A 8 -51.12 -11.38 74.33
CA GLY A 8 -52.08 -12.44 73.91
C GLY A 8 -51.52 -13.88 74.04
N LYS A 9 -52.27 -14.84 74.62
CA LYS A 9 -51.78 -16.20 74.99
C LYS A 9 -52.48 -17.35 74.22
N ASN A 10 -51.68 -18.37 73.84
CA ASN A 10 -51.88 -19.85 73.85
C ASN A 10 -53.30 -20.47 73.80
N PRO A 11 -53.50 -21.64 73.12
CA PRO A 11 -52.91 -22.90 73.63
C PRO A 11 -52.62 -24.10 72.68
N LYS A 12 -51.76 -25.01 73.23
CA LYS A 12 -51.68 -26.49 73.06
C LYS A 12 -51.06 -27.13 71.79
N HIS A 13 -50.39 -28.25 72.06
CA HIS A 13 -49.78 -29.21 71.13
C HIS A 13 -50.81 -29.98 70.29
N ASP A 14 -50.40 -30.43 69.11
CA ASP A 14 -50.50 -31.85 68.77
C ASP A 14 -49.34 -32.29 67.86
N GLU A 15 -48.88 -33.53 67.99
CA GLU A 15 -47.69 -34.06 67.29
C GLU A 15 -48.06 -34.68 65.94
N THR A 16 -47.72 -34.03 64.82
CA THR A 16 -47.84 -34.68 63.48
C THR A 16 -46.91 -34.13 62.39
N THR A 17 -45.96 -33.25 62.71
CA THR A 17 -45.13 -32.51 61.73
C THR A 17 -43.73 -33.10 61.45
N SER A 18 -43.49 -34.36 61.82
CA SER A 18 -42.19 -35.03 61.58
C SER A 18 -42.05 -35.62 60.16
N LYS A 19 -43.13 -36.10 59.53
CA LYS A 19 -43.04 -36.77 58.21
C LYS A 19 -43.12 -35.84 56.99
N GLU A 20 -43.82 -34.70 57.08
CA GLU A 20 -43.92 -33.77 55.94
C GLU A 20 -42.66 -32.90 55.77
N ARG A 21 -41.91 -32.65 56.86
CA ARG A 21 -40.63 -31.91 56.78
C ARG A 21 -39.52 -32.71 56.10
N GLU A 22 -39.48 -34.03 56.25
CA GLU A 22 -38.51 -34.87 55.52
C GLU A 22 -38.82 -34.95 54.02
N ALA A 23 -40.11 -34.99 53.63
CA ALA A 23 -40.52 -35.01 52.23
C ALA A 23 -40.16 -33.69 51.48
N MET A 24 -40.44 -32.52 52.08
CA MET A 24 -40.07 -31.22 51.49
C MET A 24 -38.56 -30.92 51.56
N SER A 25 -37.82 -31.57 52.48
CA SER A 25 -36.35 -31.46 52.50
C SER A 25 -35.70 -32.23 51.36
N ASN A 26 -36.27 -33.36 50.94
CA ASN A 26 -35.65 -34.26 49.96
C ASN A 26 -35.88 -33.88 48.48
N SER A 27 -36.86 -33.04 48.13
CA SER A 27 -37.00 -32.49 46.78
C SER A 27 -36.17 -31.22 46.55
N ASN A 28 -35.97 -30.43 47.60
CA ASN A 28 -35.15 -29.22 47.54
C ASN A 28 -33.64 -29.55 47.49
N THR A 29 -33.18 -30.64 48.12
CA THR A 29 -31.78 -31.06 48.10
C THR A 29 -31.32 -31.55 46.73
N THR A 30 -32.10 -32.36 46.01
CA THR A 30 -31.74 -32.80 44.64
C THR A 30 -31.64 -31.62 43.68
N THR A 31 -32.59 -30.68 43.75
CA THR A 31 -32.60 -29.50 42.86
C THR A 31 -31.45 -28.53 43.16
N THR A 32 -31.06 -28.38 44.44
CA THR A 32 -29.90 -27.54 44.81
C THR A 32 -28.57 -28.18 44.41
N ASP A 33 -28.41 -29.50 44.51
CA ASP A 33 -27.19 -30.22 44.11
C ASP A 33 -26.94 -30.09 42.59
N THR A 34 -27.94 -30.32 41.74
CA THR A 34 -27.83 -30.14 40.28
C THR A 34 -27.45 -28.70 39.90
N SER A 35 -28.09 -27.69 40.50
CA SER A 35 -27.78 -26.28 40.19
C SER A 35 -26.35 -25.85 40.60
N LEU A 36 -25.79 -26.48 41.64
CA LEU A 36 -24.40 -26.29 42.07
C LEU A 36 -23.42 -26.92 41.08
N GLN A 37 -23.75 -28.11 40.56
CA GLN A 37 -22.95 -28.80 39.55
C GLN A 37 -22.94 -28.04 38.21
N GLU A 38 -24.07 -27.51 37.76
CA GLU A 38 -24.15 -26.64 36.58
C GLU A 38 -23.31 -25.36 36.76
N LEU A 39 -23.41 -24.69 37.91
CA LEU A 39 -22.64 -23.47 38.19
C LEU A 39 -21.13 -23.74 38.17
N GLN A 40 -20.68 -24.88 38.69
CA GLN A 40 -19.27 -25.28 38.62
C GLN A 40 -18.83 -25.55 37.18
N GLN A 41 -19.68 -26.14 36.32
CA GLN A 41 -19.36 -26.37 34.90
C GLN A 41 -19.26 -25.04 34.12
N ILE A 42 -20.17 -24.10 34.36
CA ILE A 42 -20.16 -22.74 33.78
C ILE A 42 -18.85 -22.02 34.13
N GLU A 43 -18.47 -21.99 35.41
CA GLU A 43 -17.24 -21.34 35.85
C GLU A 43 -15.99 -22.05 35.34
N ASN A 44 -15.99 -23.38 35.20
CA ASN A 44 -14.88 -24.12 34.59
C ASN A 44 -14.66 -23.71 33.12
N VAL A 45 -15.72 -23.56 32.31
CA VAL A 45 -15.63 -23.11 30.91
C VAL A 45 -15.09 -21.68 30.84
N LEU A 46 -15.65 -20.76 31.64
CA LEU A 46 -15.21 -19.36 31.65
C LEU A 46 -13.77 -19.20 32.15
N HIS A 47 -13.38 -19.92 33.20
CA HIS A 47 -12.02 -19.89 33.72
C HIS A 47 -11.02 -20.49 32.74
N TYR A 48 -11.36 -21.59 32.06
CA TYR A 48 -10.50 -22.17 31.02
C TYR A 48 -10.26 -21.18 29.87
N TRP A 49 -11.32 -20.58 29.34
CA TRP A 49 -11.24 -19.74 28.14
C TRP A 49 -10.70 -18.32 28.41
N PHE A 50 -11.05 -17.73 29.56
CA PHE A 50 -10.72 -16.33 29.89
C PHE A 50 -9.78 -16.16 31.08
N GLY A 51 -9.66 -17.16 31.97
CA GLY A 51 -8.91 -17.07 33.22
C GLY A 51 -7.47 -17.57 33.16
N GLN A 52 -7.15 -18.55 32.30
CA GLN A 52 -5.81 -19.15 32.23
C GLN A 52 -4.72 -18.21 31.70
N TYR A 53 -5.08 -17.25 30.85
CA TYR A 53 -4.14 -16.39 30.15
C TYR A 53 -4.67 -14.97 30.00
N PRO A 54 -3.81 -13.94 30.04
CA PRO A 54 -4.18 -12.60 29.58
C PRO A 54 -4.77 -12.67 28.15
N PRO A 55 -5.74 -11.82 27.76
CA PRO A 55 -6.48 -11.98 26.48
C PRO A 55 -5.59 -12.07 25.23
N GLN A 56 -4.44 -11.38 25.25
CA GLN A 56 -3.45 -11.39 24.17
C GLN A 56 -2.71 -12.73 24.03
N GLN A 57 -2.53 -13.47 25.13
CA GLN A 57 -1.92 -14.80 25.17
C GLN A 57 -2.96 -15.91 24.94
N ALA A 58 -4.17 -15.77 25.51
CA ALA A 58 -5.30 -16.67 25.26
C ALA A 58 -5.53 -16.86 23.74
N GLN A 59 -5.45 -15.78 22.96
CA GLN A 59 -5.55 -15.85 21.50
C GLN A 59 -4.53 -16.79 20.85
N LYS A 60 -3.26 -16.81 21.29
CA LYS A 60 -2.20 -17.67 20.72
C LYS A 60 -2.15 -19.09 21.29
N ASN A 61 -2.83 -19.31 22.42
CA ASN A 61 -2.79 -20.56 23.17
C ASN A 61 -4.05 -21.40 22.97
N LEU A 62 -5.20 -20.77 22.76
CA LEU A 62 -6.49 -21.43 22.63
C LEU A 62 -7.14 -21.19 21.26
N TRP A 63 -7.18 -19.94 20.78
CA TRP A 63 -8.10 -19.58 19.69
C TRP A 63 -7.50 -19.62 18.26
N MET A 64 -6.30 -19.06 18.06
CA MET A 64 -5.64 -18.98 16.75
C MET A 64 -4.26 -19.62 16.81
N ILE A 65 -4.25 -20.94 16.99
CA ILE A 65 -3.03 -21.74 17.11
C ILE A 65 -2.54 -22.11 15.70
N THR A 66 -1.42 -21.50 15.29
CA THR A 66 -0.76 -21.78 13.99
C THR A 66 0.12 -23.03 14.01
N ASP A 67 0.59 -23.42 15.20
CA ASP A 67 1.41 -24.62 15.41
C ASP A 67 0.51 -25.86 15.55
N GLU A 68 0.71 -26.85 14.67
CA GLU A 68 -0.13 -28.04 14.60
C GLU A 68 0.03 -28.98 15.79
N ALA A 69 1.25 -29.20 16.29
CA ALA A 69 1.49 -30.07 17.43
C ALA A 69 0.87 -29.47 18.72
N LYS A 70 0.99 -28.15 18.88
CA LYS A 70 0.33 -27.41 19.96
C LYS A 70 -1.18 -27.42 19.83
N ARG A 71 -1.72 -27.26 18.61
CA ARG A 71 -3.17 -27.29 18.34
C ARG A 71 -3.75 -28.65 18.71
N ASN A 72 -3.14 -29.74 18.26
CA ASN A 72 -3.62 -31.10 18.55
C ASN A 72 -3.67 -31.37 20.06
N LYS A 73 -2.67 -30.92 20.82
CA LYS A 73 -2.65 -31.03 22.29
C LYS A 73 -3.80 -30.24 22.97
N VAL A 74 -4.10 -29.04 22.47
CA VAL A 74 -5.23 -28.22 22.99
C VAL A 74 -6.57 -28.83 22.59
N ASP A 75 -6.69 -29.34 21.36
CA ASP A 75 -7.88 -30.03 20.88
C ASP A 75 -8.19 -31.27 21.74
N GLU A 76 -7.17 -32.07 22.06
CA GLU A 76 -7.29 -33.21 22.99
C GLU A 76 -7.69 -32.77 24.41
N GLN A 77 -7.05 -31.75 24.98
CA GLN A 77 -7.37 -31.23 26.32
C GLN A 77 -8.81 -30.71 26.43
N ILE A 78 -9.27 -29.91 25.46
CA ILE A 78 -10.64 -29.41 25.42
C ILE A 78 -11.64 -30.57 25.32
N SER A 79 -11.31 -31.58 24.50
CA SER A 79 -12.16 -32.77 24.34
C SER A 79 -12.25 -33.58 25.63
N GLN A 80 -11.12 -33.88 26.29
CA GLN A 80 -11.10 -34.62 27.55
C GLN A 80 -11.86 -33.91 28.68
N GLN A 81 -11.81 -32.57 28.72
CA GLN A 81 -12.37 -31.80 29.83
C GLN A 81 -13.84 -31.38 29.64
N PHE A 82 -14.30 -31.14 28.41
CA PHE A 82 -15.60 -30.49 28.16
C PHE A 82 -16.56 -31.25 27.23
N MET A 83 -16.19 -32.42 26.70
CA MET A 83 -17.08 -33.21 25.82
C MET A 83 -18.42 -33.56 26.48
N THR A 84 -18.40 -33.95 27.75
CA THR A 84 -19.62 -34.26 28.53
C THR A 84 -20.51 -33.03 28.73
N SER A 85 -19.91 -31.85 28.94
CA SER A 85 -20.68 -30.60 29.09
C SER A 85 -21.36 -30.18 27.79
N ILE A 86 -20.71 -30.30 26.63
CA ILE A 86 -21.38 -29.94 25.35
C ILE A 86 -22.47 -30.95 24.98
N GLN A 87 -22.29 -32.24 25.30
CA GLN A 87 -23.32 -33.26 25.14
C GLN A 87 -24.52 -32.97 26.03
N TYR A 88 -24.31 -32.69 27.32
CA TYR A 88 -25.38 -32.29 28.24
C TYR A 88 -26.15 -31.05 27.75
N VAL A 89 -25.44 -29.99 27.33
CA VAL A 89 -26.06 -28.75 26.83
C VAL A 89 -26.87 -28.99 25.55
N TRP A 90 -26.43 -29.91 24.70
CA TRP A 90 -27.12 -30.28 23.46
C TRP A 90 -28.35 -31.18 23.71
N ASP A 91 -28.20 -32.23 24.51
CA ASP A 91 -29.25 -33.24 24.74
C ASP A 91 -30.44 -32.67 25.51
N GLU A 92 -30.21 -31.79 26.49
CA GLU A 92 -31.27 -31.04 27.19
C GLU A 92 -32.01 -30.09 26.24
N TYR A 93 -31.29 -29.40 25.35
CA TYR A 93 -31.91 -28.52 24.34
C TYR A 93 -32.81 -29.33 23.38
N GLN A 94 -32.37 -30.51 22.94
CA GLN A 94 -33.18 -31.40 22.09
C GLN A 94 -34.40 -31.98 22.84
N THR A 95 -34.25 -32.33 24.11
CA THR A 95 -35.29 -33.07 24.87
C THR A 95 -36.36 -32.16 25.48
N ASN A 96 -35.94 -31.04 26.08
CA ASN A 96 -36.80 -30.18 26.89
C ASN A 96 -37.08 -28.81 26.25
N ALA A 97 -36.42 -28.49 25.11
CA ALA A 97 -36.35 -27.14 24.52
C ALA A 97 -35.85 -26.03 25.49
N ALA A 98 -35.43 -26.42 26.69
CA ALA A 98 -34.78 -25.58 27.66
C ALA A 98 -33.31 -25.41 27.26
N LEU A 99 -32.80 -24.20 27.40
CA LEU A 99 -31.37 -23.94 27.26
C LEU A 99 -30.72 -24.07 28.66
N PRO A 100 -30.09 -25.21 28.99
CA PRO A 100 -29.35 -25.33 30.25
C PRO A 100 -28.28 -24.23 30.33
N TRP A 101 -27.93 -23.85 31.56
CA TRP A 101 -27.06 -22.71 31.88
C TRP A 101 -27.58 -21.32 31.44
N CYS A 102 -28.62 -21.20 30.61
CA CYS A 102 -29.15 -19.91 30.17
C CYS A 102 -30.24 -19.32 31.09
N ALA A 103 -30.62 -20.05 32.15
CA ALA A 103 -31.56 -19.62 33.17
C ALA A 103 -31.08 -18.37 33.94
N ASP A 104 -32.02 -17.54 34.39
CA ASP A 104 -31.73 -16.22 34.98
C ASP A 104 -30.83 -16.28 36.20
N GLN A 105 -30.87 -17.36 36.97
CA GLN A 105 -30.00 -17.60 38.14
C GLN A 105 -28.50 -17.63 37.81
N TYR A 106 -28.11 -17.87 36.56
CA TYR A 106 -26.72 -17.86 36.08
C TYR A 106 -26.35 -16.56 35.35
N GLY A 107 -27.31 -15.64 35.16
CA GLY A 107 -27.15 -14.34 34.52
C GLY A 107 -26.48 -14.41 33.14
N TYR A 108 -25.65 -13.39 32.83
CA TYR A 108 -24.90 -13.34 31.58
C TYR A 108 -23.80 -14.42 31.49
N ARG A 109 -23.32 -14.93 32.63
CA ARG A 109 -22.15 -15.84 32.71
C ARG A 109 -22.49 -17.22 32.15
N GLY A 110 -23.64 -17.78 32.51
CA GLY A 110 -24.10 -19.06 31.96
C GLY A 110 -24.35 -19.01 30.45
N LYS A 111 -25.00 -17.95 29.97
CA LYS A 111 -25.18 -17.67 28.52
C LYS A 111 -23.83 -17.53 27.79
N MET A 112 -22.86 -16.84 28.39
CA MET A 112 -21.50 -16.70 27.83
C MET A 112 -20.76 -18.03 27.75
N ALA A 113 -20.84 -18.86 28.80
CA ALA A 113 -20.22 -20.19 28.82
C ALA A 113 -20.81 -21.09 27.73
N ALA A 114 -22.14 -21.09 27.57
CA ALA A 114 -22.80 -21.84 26.50
C ALA A 114 -22.38 -21.38 25.09
N ILE A 115 -22.26 -20.05 24.85
CA ILE A 115 -21.75 -19.53 23.57
C ILE A 115 -20.31 -20.01 23.31
N ILE A 116 -19.40 -19.92 24.29
CA ILE A 116 -18.01 -20.40 24.13
C ILE A 116 -17.97 -21.91 23.83
N LEU A 117 -18.77 -22.68 24.54
CA LEU A 117 -18.80 -24.13 24.40
C LEU A 117 -19.26 -24.55 22.99
N LEU A 118 -20.35 -23.96 22.51
CA LEU A 118 -21.00 -24.29 21.24
C LEU A 118 -20.30 -23.69 20.01
N ASP A 119 -19.80 -22.44 20.09
CA ASP A 119 -19.22 -21.73 18.94
C ASP A 119 -17.69 -21.86 18.84
N GLN A 120 -16.98 -22.00 19.96
CA GLN A 120 -15.51 -22.02 19.96
C GLN A 120 -14.96 -23.41 20.30
N MET A 121 -15.27 -23.94 21.49
CA MET A 121 -14.73 -25.24 21.94
C MET A 121 -15.18 -26.41 21.06
N ALA A 122 -16.42 -26.41 20.57
CA ALA A 122 -16.92 -27.40 19.61
C ALA A 122 -16.01 -27.57 18.38
N ARG A 123 -15.43 -26.49 17.85
CA ARG A 123 -14.53 -26.52 16.68
C ARG A 123 -13.18 -27.18 16.96
N HIS A 124 -12.80 -27.30 18.22
CA HIS A 124 -11.64 -28.09 18.67
C HIS A 124 -12.05 -29.57 18.80
N MET A 125 -13.18 -29.84 19.46
CA MET A 125 -13.71 -31.19 19.69
C MET A 125 -14.09 -31.95 18.41
N GLN A 126 -14.58 -31.26 17.38
CA GLN A 126 -14.91 -31.90 16.10
C GLN A 126 -13.70 -32.39 15.30
N ARG A 127 -12.47 -31.95 15.65
CA ARG A 127 -11.24 -32.46 15.02
C ARG A 127 -10.77 -33.77 15.64
N THR A 128 -11.24 -34.09 16.85
CA THR A 128 -10.83 -35.25 17.67
C THR A 128 -11.94 -36.30 17.78
N SER A 129 -13.22 -35.91 17.70
CA SER A 129 -14.36 -36.81 17.76
C SER A 129 -15.45 -36.45 16.74
N SER A 130 -16.02 -37.49 16.12
CA SER A 130 -17.21 -37.41 15.26
C SER A 130 -18.53 -37.57 16.02
N SER A 131 -18.50 -37.63 17.36
CA SER A 131 -19.69 -37.84 18.21
C SER A 131 -20.56 -36.59 18.43
N LEU A 132 -20.15 -35.44 17.91
CA LEU A 132 -20.87 -34.17 18.04
C LEU A 132 -21.75 -33.89 16.81
N PRO A 133 -22.86 -33.15 16.97
CA PRO A 133 -23.65 -32.67 15.83
C PRO A 133 -22.80 -31.75 14.92
N PRO A 134 -23.21 -31.57 13.64
CA PRO A 134 -22.53 -30.68 12.71
C PRO A 134 -22.40 -29.25 13.25
N GLN A 135 -21.25 -28.60 13.02
CA GLN A 135 -21.00 -27.25 13.54
C GLN A 135 -22.06 -26.23 13.14
N SER A 136 -22.70 -26.39 11.98
CA SER A 136 -23.80 -25.53 11.54
C SER A 136 -24.99 -25.51 12.51
N GLN A 137 -25.31 -26.63 13.15
CA GLN A 137 -26.38 -26.72 14.14
C GLN A 137 -25.96 -26.08 15.48
N LEU A 138 -24.70 -26.28 15.88
CA LEU A 138 -24.13 -25.66 17.08
C LEU A 138 -24.00 -24.13 16.91
N ASP A 139 -23.65 -23.65 15.72
CA ASP A 139 -23.55 -22.23 15.37
C ASP A 139 -24.94 -21.54 15.37
N GLN A 140 -25.99 -22.25 14.94
CA GLN A 140 -27.39 -21.80 15.08
C GLN A 140 -27.82 -21.70 16.54
N LEU A 141 -27.50 -22.71 17.35
CA LEU A 141 -27.83 -22.70 18.78
C LEU A 141 -27.09 -21.57 19.50
N ALA A 142 -25.78 -21.44 19.29
CA ALA A 142 -24.95 -20.37 19.84
C ALA A 142 -25.45 -18.97 19.43
N PHE A 143 -25.95 -18.82 18.20
CA PHE A 143 -26.55 -17.57 17.73
C PHE A 143 -27.82 -17.22 18.50
N SER A 144 -28.77 -18.15 18.67
CA SER A 144 -29.99 -17.90 19.44
C SER A 144 -29.73 -17.56 20.92
N ILE A 145 -28.67 -18.14 21.53
CA ILE A 145 -28.22 -17.78 22.88
C ILE A 145 -27.60 -16.38 22.89
N ALA A 146 -26.84 -16.01 21.86
CA ALA A 146 -26.27 -14.67 21.72
C ALA A 146 -27.35 -13.59 21.55
N GLU A 147 -28.44 -13.88 20.85
CA GLU A 147 -29.63 -13.00 20.78
C GLU A 147 -30.32 -12.85 22.13
N ARG A 148 -30.52 -13.95 22.88
CA ARG A 148 -31.04 -13.88 24.26
C ARG A 148 -30.13 -13.07 25.18
N LEU A 149 -28.81 -13.22 25.07
CA LEU A 149 -27.84 -12.44 25.84
C LEU A 149 -27.97 -10.93 25.55
N GLN A 150 -28.06 -10.54 24.28
CA GLN A 150 -28.26 -9.13 23.90
C GLN A 150 -29.59 -8.56 24.41
N LYS A 151 -30.66 -9.36 24.39
CA LYS A 151 -32.00 -8.92 24.79
C LYS A 151 -32.17 -8.83 26.31
N GLU A 152 -31.69 -9.84 27.04
CA GLU A 152 -31.90 -9.99 28.48
C GLU A 152 -30.84 -9.23 29.31
N HIS A 153 -29.62 -9.06 28.81
CA HIS A 153 -28.51 -8.39 29.52
C HIS A 153 -28.02 -7.11 28.80
N ALA A 154 -28.94 -6.40 28.16
CA ALA A 154 -28.66 -5.16 27.42
C ALA A 154 -28.08 -4.03 28.29
N ALA A 155 -28.37 -4.03 29.59
CA ALA A 155 -27.86 -3.03 30.53
C ALA A 155 -26.37 -3.30 30.85
N GLU A 156 -26.04 -4.53 31.21
CA GLU A 156 -24.69 -5.03 31.50
C GLU A 156 -23.76 -4.92 30.29
N TRP A 157 -24.32 -5.11 29.08
CA TRP A 157 -23.63 -4.88 27.81
C TRP A 157 -23.23 -3.41 27.61
N LYS A 158 -24.12 -2.47 27.97
CA LYS A 158 -23.88 -1.02 27.82
C LYS A 158 -23.02 -0.42 28.93
N THR A 159 -23.09 -0.96 30.15
CA THR A 159 -22.30 -0.49 31.30
C THR A 159 -20.92 -1.15 31.41
N ALA A 160 -20.54 -1.97 30.43
CA ALA A 160 -19.29 -2.74 30.41
C ALA A 160 -19.08 -3.66 31.63
N MET A 161 -20.16 -4.15 32.23
CA MET A 161 -20.09 -5.21 33.26
C MET A 161 -19.73 -6.57 32.66
N ILE A 162 -19.93 -6.77 31.36
CA ILE A 162 -19.42 -7.90 30.60
C ILE A 162 -18.00 -7.55 30.10
N PRO A 163 -16.95 -8.30 30.48
CA PRO A 163 -15.58 -8.03 30.03
C PRO A 163 -15.44 -8.06 28.49
N ILE A 164 -14.60 -7.18 27.94
CA ILE A 164 -14.40 -7.04 26.47
C ILE A 164 -14.07 -8.37 25.77
N PRO A 165 -13.21 -9.26 26.30
CA PRO A 165 -13.00 -10.57 25.68
C PRO A 165 -14.31 -11.36 25.53
N MET A 166 -15.16 -11.36 26.56
CA MET A 166 -16.47 -12.02 26.55
C MET A 166 -17.40 -11.37 25.52
N MET A 167 -17.47 -10.04 25.45
CA MET A 167 -18.24 -9.33 24.41
C MET A 167 -17.80 -9.71 22.99
N VAL A 168 -16.49 -9.81 22.74
CA VAL A 168 -15.94 -10.22 21.43
C VAL A 168 -16.39 -11.63 21.07
N PHE A 169 -16.40 -12.57 22.01
CA PHE A 169 -16.87 -13.94 21.74
C PHE A 169 -18.40 -14.04 21.63
N ALA A 170 -19.18 -13.27 22.38
CA ALA A 170 -20.63 -13.17 22.17
C ALA A 170 -21.03 -12.59 20.79
N LEU A 171 -20.14 -11.85 20.14
CA LEU A 171 -20.32 -11.37 18.76
C LEU A 171 -19.80 -12.35 17.69
N MET A 172 -19.19 -13.50 18.07
CA MET A 172 -18.73 -14.51 17.09
C MET A 172 -19.88 -15.21 16.36
N PRO A 173 -20.96 -15.68 17.02
CA PRO A 173 -22.07 -16.35 16.34
C PRO A 173 -22.70 -15.45 15.27
N TYR A 174 -22.93 -14.17 15.57
CA TYR A 174 -23.39 -13.17 14.60
C TYR A 174 -22.49 -13.11 13.35
N ARG A 175 -21.16 -13.15 13.51
CA ARG A 175 -20.23 -13.15 12.37
C ARG A 175 -20.27 -14.48 11.59
N HIS A 176 -20.50 -15.61 12.26
CA HIS A 176 -20.52 -16.93 11.63
C HIS A 176 -21.79 -17.22 10.82
N GLN A 177 -22.96 -16.70 11.25
CA GLN A 177 -24.21 -16.76 10.48
C GLN A 177 -24.07 -16.21 9.05
N SER A 178 -23.05 -15.39 8.78
CA SER A 178 -22.66 -14.97 7.43
C SER A 178 -23.74 -14.21 6.64
N SER A 179 -24.78 -13.68 7.29
CA SER A 179 -25.67 -12.70 6.67
C SER A 179 -25.08 -11.29 6.82
N ARG A 180 -25.52 -10.36 5.96
CA ARG A 180 -25.07 -8.96 6.06
C ARG A 180 -25.56 -8.29 7.33
N GLU A 181 -26.82 -8.50 7.68
CA GLU A 181 -27.47 -7.90 8.86
C GLU A 181 -26.68 -8.23 10.14
N THR A 182 -26.29 -9.50 10.33
CA THR A 182 -25.56 -9.92 11.52
C THR A 182 -24.11 -9.40 11.53
N VAL A 183 -23.42 -9.38 10.38
CA VAL A 183 -22.05 -8.85 10.29
C VAL A 183 -22.03 -7.32 10.43
N GLN A 184 -23.04 -6.61 9.91
CA GLN A 184 -23.21 -5.16 10.05
C GLN A 184 -23.54 -4.78 11.49
N TYR A 185 -24.42 -5.54 12.16
CA TYR A 185 -24.68 -5.42 13.59
C TYR A 185 -23.37 -5.52 14.42
N VAL A 186 -22.52 -6.51 14.12
CA VAL A 186 -21.20 -6.66 14.75
C VAL A 186 -20.30 -5.44 14.49
N GLN A 187 -20.29 -4.87 13.27
CA GLN A 187 -19.53 -3.65 12.97
C GLN A 187 -20.00 -2.46 13.80
N THR A 188 -21.32 -2.27 13.96
CA THR A 188 -21.90 -1.20 14.79
C THR A 188 -21.52 -1.35 16.26
N GLN A 189 -21.60 -2.57 16.82
CA GLN A 189 -21.18 -2.83 18.21
C GLN A 189 -19.69 -2.56 18.43
N ILE A 190 -18.82 -2.99 17.49
CA ILE A 190 -17.37 -2.70 17.53
C ILE A 190 -17.11 -1.19 17.49
N ALA A 191 -17.82 -0.44 16.64
CA ALA A 191 -17.64 1.00 16.52
C ALA A 191 -18.00 1.71 17.83
N HIS A 192 -19.13 1.37 18.44
CA HIS A 192 -19.59 1.95 19.71
C HIS A 192 -18.63 1.65 20.88
N SER A 193 -17.98 0.49 20.89
CA SER A 193 -16.99 0.11 21.91
C SER A 193 -15.56 0.59 21.64
N ALA A 194 -15.28 1.20 20.48
CA ALA A 194 -13.92 1.56 20.08
C ALA A 194 -13.34 2.77 20.82
N ASP A 195 -14.20 3.60 21.41
CA ASP A 195 -13.80 4.87 22.04
C ASP A 195 -13.57 4.78 23.54
N MET A 196 -13.98 3.68 24.17
CA MET A 196 -13.96 3.56 25.62
C MET A 196 -12.75 2.82 26.20
N TRP A 197 -12.06 1.96 25.43
CA TRP A 197 -11.23 0.90 26.03
C TRP A 197 -9.83 0.70 25.43
N GLU A 198 -8.82 1.34 26.03
CA GLU A 198 -7.41 1.27 25.61
C GLU A 198 -6.77 -0.12 25.82
N GLN A 199 -7.13 -0.84 26.88
CA GLN A 199 -6.43 -2.06 27.34
C GLN A 199 -6.61 -3.30 26.43
N CYS A 200 -7.66 -3.35 25.60
CA CYS A 200 -7.97 -4.48 24.71
C CYS A 200 -7.77 -4.18 23.21
N HIS A 201 -7.07 -3.09 22.87
CA HIS A 201 -6.98 -2.55 21.51
C HIS A 201 -6.55 -3.57 20.44
N GLU A 202 -5.58 -4.46 20.71
CA GLU A 202 -5.10 -5.43 19.71
C GLU A 202 -6.11 -6.54 19.40
N LEU A 203 -6.88 -7.01 20.40
CA LEU A 203 -7.94 -8.00 20.21
C LEU A 203 -9.07 -7.41 19.34
N LEU A 204 -9.52 -6.20 19.70
CA LEU A 204 -10.54 -5.46 18.95
C LEU A 204 -10.07 -5.11 17.53
N ARG A 205 -8.80 -4.71 17.35
CA ARG A 205 -8.20 -4.45 16.04
C ARG A 205 -8.28 -5.68 15.13
N ARG A 206 -7.91 -6.86 15.63
CA ARG A 206 -7.96 -8.12 14.87
C ARG A 206 -9.38 -8.55 14.56
N PHE A 207 -10.28 -8.51 15.55
CA PHE A 207 -11.69 -8.85 15.37
C PHE A 207 -12.34 -7.96 14.30
N ARG A 208 -12.15 -6.63 14.38
CA ARG A 208 -12.60 -5.67 13.35
C ARG A 208 -12.04 -6.00 11.97
N THR A 209 -10.76 -6.35 11.86
CA THR A 209 -10.16 -6.75 10.58
C THR A 209 -10.82 -8.01 10.01
N ALA A 210 -11.08 -9.03 10.83
CA ALA A 210 -11.75 -10.26 10.40
C ALA A 210 -13.21 -10.02 9.99
N THR A 211 -13.97 -9.24 10.76
CA THR A 211 -15.36 -8.85 10.44
C THR A 211 -15.42 -8.07 9.12
N ASN A 212 -14.53 -7.09 8.91
CA ASN A 212 -14.47 -6.33 7.66
C ASN A 212 -14.11 -7.21 6.45
N ARG A 213 -13.21 -8.20 6.62
CA ARG A 213 -12.90 -9.19 5.57
C ARG A 213 -14.12 -10.03 5.22
N ARG A 214 -14.87 -10.56 6.21
CA ARG A 214 -16.08 -11.36 5.93
C ARG A 214 -17.14 -10.52 5.23
N MET A 215 -17.37 -9.28 5.66
CA MET A 215 -18.29 -8.36 4.99
C MET A 215 -17.89 -8.10 3.53
N ALA A 216 -16.59 -7.88 3.25
CA ALA A 216 -16.10 -7.71 1.88
C ALA A 216 -16.34 -8.95 0.99
N VAL A 217 -16.14 -10.16 1.54
CA VAL A 217 -16.47 -11.42 0.86
C VAL A 217 -17.96 -11.51 0.53
N LEU A 218 -18.86 -11.18 1.46
CA LEU A 218 -20.32 -11.16 1.22
C LEU A 218 -20.74 -10.11 0.16
N TYR A 219 -20.00 -9.00 0.04
CA TYR A 219 -20.20 -8.03 -1.05
C TYR A 219 -19.66 -8.54 -2.40
N ASP A 220 -18.66 -9.40 -2.42
CA ASP A 220 -18.08 -9.99 -3.65
C ASP A 220 -18.90 -11.20 -4.14
N GLU A 221 -19.34 -12.07 -3.23
CA GLU A 221 -20.25 -13.19 -3.50
C GLU A 221 -21.55 -12.68 -4.15
N GLU A 222 -22.19 -11.65 -3.59
CA GLU A 222 -23.38 -11.04 -4.23
C GLU A 222 -23.08 -10.34 -5.56
N ARG A 223 -21.93 -9.67 -5.73
CA ARG A 223 -21.55 -9.07 -7.03
C ARG A 223 -21.33 -10.11 -8.12
N ARG A 224 -20.94 -11.34 -7.76
CA ARG A 224 -20.77 -12.46 -8.71
C ARG A 224 -22.08 -13.20 -9.02
N VAL A 225 -22.99 -13.28 -8.06
CA VAL A 225 -24.31 -13.94 -8.24
C VAL A 225 -25.31 -13.00 -8.92
N GLY A 226 -25.26 -11.70 -8.61
CA GLY A 226 -26.07 -10.65 -9.22
C GLY A 226 -25.55 -10.19 -10.57
N GLY A 227 -25.65 -11.03 -11.60
CA GLY A 227 -25.45 -10.60 -12.98
C GLY A 227 -26.63 -9.73 -13.46
N ASP A 228 -26.37 -8.44 -13.68
CA ASP A 228 -27.20 -7.38 -14.31
C ASP A 228 -28.67 -7.15 -13.86
N ASN A 229 -29.28 -8.04 -13.09
CA ASN A 229 -30.71 -7.98 -12.74
C ASN A 229 -30.97 -7.70 -11.25
N ASN A 230 -30.67 -6.49 -10.78
CA ASN A 230 -31.19 -5.97 -9.50
C ASN A 230 -32.11 -4.76 -9.78
N GLU A 231 -33.38 -5.02 -10.05
CA GLU A 231 -34.42 -3.99 -10.26
C GLU A 231 -34.87 -3.29 -8.96
N GLU A 232 -34.41 -3.73 -7.77
CA GLU A 232 -34.40 -2.89 -6.57
C GLU A 232 -33.19 -1.94 -6.61
N GLY A 233 -33.22 -1.03 -7.58
CA GLY A 233 -32.17 -0.04 -7.81
C GLY A 233 -32.16 1.05 -6.75
N PHE A 234 -30.95 1.48 -6.34
CA PHE A 234 -30.78 2.69 -5.55
C PHE A 234 -31.35 3.89 -6.32
N THR A 235 -32.22 4.64 -5.67
CA THR A 235 -32.78 5.88 -6.22
C THR A 235 -31.76 7.01 -6.11
N ASP A 236 -32.00 8.11 -6.83
CA ASP A 236 -31.15 9.30 -6.74
C ASP A 236 -31.12 9.86 -5.30
N ASP A 237 -32.22 9.75 -4.54
CA ASP A 237 -32.31 10.15 -3.13
C ASP A 237 -31.48 9.25 -2.18
N ASP A 238 -31.24 7.98 -2.55
CA ASP A 238 -30.42 7.06 -1.77
C ASP A 238 -28.93 7.41 -1.86
N ILE A 239 -28.47 7.98 -2.98
CA ILE A 239 -27.05 8.27 -3.24
C ILE A 239 -26.68 9.75 -3.06
N LEU A 240 -27.58 10.69 -3.36
CA LEU A 240 -27.32 12.13 -3.27
C LEU A 240 -27.45 12.66 -1.85
N GLU A 241 -26.50 13.50 -1.44
CA GLU A 241 -26.64 14.35 -0.26
C GLU A 241 -27.28 15.69 -0.61
N CYS A 242 -27.02 16.18 -1.82
CA CYS A 242 -27.68 17.34 -2.40
C CYS A 242 -28.12 17.01 -3.83
N ALA A 243 -29.40 17.22 -4.12
CA ALA A 243 -29.96 17.07 -5.45
C ALA A 243 -29.82 18.34 -6.28
N ALA A 244 -29.81 18.20 -7.61
CA ALA A 244 -29.75 19.34 -8.52
C ALA A 244 -31.06 20.14 -8.47
N PHE A 245 -30.97 21.46 -8.54
CA PHE A 245 -32.14 22.34 -8.64
C PHE A 245 -31.86 23.54 -9.56
N PRO A 246 -32.89 24.14 -10.19
CA PRO A 246 -32.69 25.33 -11.01
C PRO A 246 -32.30 26.54 -10.15
N ALA A 247 -31.10 27.06 -10.36
CA ALA A 247 -30.56 28.21 -9.63
C ALA A 247 -30.34 29.43 -10.55
N ASP A 248 -30.41 30.63 -9.98
CA ASP A 248 -30.01 31.86 -10.68
C ASP A 248 -28.48 31.97 -10.74
N LEU A 249 -27.93 31.82 -11.95
CA LEU A 249 -26.49 31.86 -12.20
C LEU A 249 -25.93 33.28 -12.39
N THR A 250 -26.75 34.35 -12.30
CA THR A 250 -26.27 35.74 -12.46
C THR A 250 -25.16 36.12 -11.49
N LEU A 251 -25.14 35.53 -10.29
CA LEU A 251 -24.09 35.75 -9.27
C LEU A 251 -22.92 34.77 -9.37
N ALA A 252 -23.04 33.66 -10.13
CA ALA A 252 -22.01 32.63 -10.20
C ALA A 252 -20.63 33.16 -10.64
N PRO A 253 -20.49 34.03 -11.67
CA PRO A 253 -19.20 34.61 -12.06
C PRO A 253 -18.51 35.44 -10.97
N ARG A 254 -19.25 35.92 -9.96
CA ARG A 254 -18.70 36.69 -8.83
C ARG A 254 -18.30 35.81 -7.66
N HIS A 255 -18.76 34.56 -7.59
CA HIS A 255 -18.39 33.65 -6.51
C HIS A 255 -16.88 33.36 -6.54
N VAL A 256 -16.28 33.18 -5.35
CA VAL A 256 -14.82 32.99 -5.23
C VAL A 256 -14.37 31.72 -5.93
N VAL A 257 -15.12 30.61 -5.84
CA VAL A 257 -14.86 29.36 -6.58
C VAL A 257 -14.75 29.59 -8.08
N THR A 258 -15.72 30.27 -8.70
CA THR A 258 -15.70 30.54 -10.15
C THR A 258 -14.52 31.42 -10.54
N ARG A 259 -14.20 32.46 -9.73
CA ARG A 259 -13.01 33.28 -9.95
C ARG A 259 -11.70 32.47 -9.83
N THR A 260 -11.55 31.64 -8.81
CA THR A 260 -10.36 30.79 -8.64
C THR A 260 -10.18 29.81 -9.82
N LEU A 261 -11.25 29.18 -10.32
CA LEU A 261 -11.15 28.36 -11.53
C LEU A 261 -10.89 29.19 -12.79
N GLN A 262 -11.49 30.37 -12.92
CA GLN A 262 -11.24 31.27 -14.04
C GLN A 262 -9.77 31.71 -14.09
N ASP A 263 -9.21 32.17 -12.97
CA ASP A 263 -7.81 32.57 -12.82
C ASP A 263 -6.88 31.38 -13.11
N PHE A 264 -7.23 30.19 -12.63
CA PHE A 264 -6.47 28.96 -12.90
C PHE A 264 -6.49 28.59 -14.39
N VAL A 265 -7.65 28.61 -15.04
CA VAL A 265 -7.77 28.37 -16.49
C VAL A 265 -6.97 29.41 -17.27
N GLN A 266 -7.14 30.70 -16.97
CA GLN A 266 -6.42 31.79 -17.65
C GLN A 266 -4.90 31.70 -17.49
N THR A 267 -4.40 31.17 -16.37
CA THR A 267 -2.96 30.97 -16.13
C THR A 267 -2.36 29.82 -16.95
N HIS A 268 -3.18 28.83 -17.36
CA HIS A 268 -2.71 27.59 -18.00
C HIS A 268 -3.16 27.43 -19.46
N VAL A 269 -4.14 28.22 -19.94
CA VAL A 269 -4.44 28.34 -21.38
C VAL A 269 -3.35 29.19 -22.03
N GLN A 270 -2.59 28.61 -22.95
CA GLN A 270 -1.70 29.37 -23.82
C GLN A 270 -2.48 29.95 -25.00
N GLU A 271 -2.09 31.14 -25.49
CA GLU A 271 -2.83 31.92 -26.49
C GLU A 271 -3.07 31.21 -27.84
N ASN A 272 -2.45 30.05 -28.10
CA ASN A 272 -2.60 29.26 -29.32
C ASN A 272 -2.82 27.74 -29.10
N GLU A 273 -3.06 27.26 -27.87
CA GLU A 273 -3.31 25.83 -27.60
C GLU A 273 -4.77 25.55 -27.18
N THR A 274 -5.53 24.84 -28.02
CA THR A 274 -6.92 24.41 -27.74
C THR A 274 -6.98 23.03 -27.07
N LYS A 275 -6.17 22.79 -26.03
CA LYS A 275 -6.11 21.49 -25.34
C LYS A 275 -7.36 21.18 -24.52
N THR A 276 -7.66 19.90 -24.38
CA THR A 276 -8.85 19.42 -23.65
C THR A 276 -8.63 19.43 -22.14
N TRP A 277 -9.63 19.91 -21.40
CA TRP A 277 -9.66 19.84 -19.94
C TRP A 277 -10.37 18.57 -19.48
N ILE A 278 -9.67 17.76 -18.69
CA ILE A 278 -10.14 16.44 -18.25
C ILE A 278 -10.36 16.45 -16.72
N VAL A 279 -11.58 16.21 -16.25
CA VAL A 279 -11.93 16.19 -14.83
C VAL A 279 -11.98 14.75 -14.30
N SER A 280 -11.26 14.47 -13.22
CA SER A 280 -11.45 13.23 -12.45
C SER A 280 -12.71 13.35 -11.60
N LEU A 281 -13.84 12.87 -12.13
CA LEU A 281 -15.18 13.10 -11.59
C LEU A 281 -15.60 11.96 -10.65
N SER A 282 -15.49 12.17 -9.34
CA SER A 282 -15.82 11.15 -8.32
C SER A 282 -17.26 11.20 -7.83
N GLY A 283 -18.04 12.23 -8.21
CA GLY A 283 -19.39 12.49 -7.70
C GLY A 283 -19.43 13.19 -6.34
N GLY A 284 -18.28 13.33 -5.67
CA GLY A 284 -18.14 14.20 -4.50
C GLY A 284 -18.13 15.68 -4.91
N VAL A 285 -18.64 16.55 -4.02
CA VAL A 285 -18.91 17.97 -4.29
C VAL A 285 -17.76 18.72 -4.98
N ASP A 286 -16.51 18.48 -4.59
CA ASP A 286 -15.34 19.17 -5.16
C ASP A 286 -15.20 18.92 -6.67
N SER A 287 -15.42 17.67 -7.09
CA SER A 287 -15.32 17.27 -8.50
C SER A 287 -16.52 17.72 -9.33
N MET A 288 -17.73 17.67 -8.74
CA MET A 288 -18.97 18.12 -9.38
C MET A 288 -18.95 19.63 -9.61
N VAL A 289 -18.48 20.39 -8.62
CA VAL A 289 -18.31 21.85 -8.73
C VAL A 289 -17.25 22.23 -9.78
N ILE A 290 -16.11 21.52 -9.86
CA ILE A 290 -15.13 21.75 -10.95
C ILE A 290 -15.78 21.53 -12.32
N ALA A 291 -16.46 20.41 -12.52
CA ALA A 291 -17.09 20.08 -13.81
C ALA A 291 -18.16 21.11 -14.20
N PHE A 292 -19.02 21.53 -13.26
CA PHE A 292 -20.04 22.54 -13.48
C PHE A 292 -19.44 23.89 -13.85
N VAL A 293 -18.48 24.39 -13.06
CA VAL A 293 -17.84 25.69 -13.28
C VAL A 293 -17.10 25.74 -14.61
N LEU A 294 -16.31 24.72 -14.94
CA LEU A 294 -15.61 24.67 -16.23
C LEU A 294 -16.59 24.66 -17.41
N ASN A 295 -17.75 24.01 -17.29
CA ASN A 295 -18.74 23.99 -18.36
C ASN A 295 -19.35 25.39 -18.60
N GLN A 296 -19.56 26.17 -17.55
CA GLN A 296 -19.97 27.58 -17.67
C GLN A 296 -18.87 28.44 -18.33
N LEU A 297 -17.61 28.24 -17.94
CA LEU A 297 -16.46 28.97 -18.49
C LEU A 297 -16.13 28.58 -19.94
N ARG A 298 -16.56 27.40 -20.41
CA ARG A 298 -16.30 26.88 -21.78
C ARG A 298 -16.66 27.88 -22.87
N ALA A 299 -17.82 28.52 -22.77
CA ALA A 299 -18.29 29.49 -23.76
C ALA A 299 -17.51 30.81 -23.72
N GLN A 300 -17.07 31.25 -22.53
CA GLN A 300 -16.31 32.48 -22.34
C GLN A 300 -14.88 32.37 -22.90
N PHE A 301 -14.23 31.22 -22.67
CA PHE A 301 -12.83 30.97 -23.05
C PHE A 301 -12.69 30.14 -24.34
N GLN A 302 -13.79 29.86 -25.05
CA GLN A 302 -13.81 29.07 -26.29
C GLN A 302 -13.12 27.70 -26.15
N LEU A 303 -13.25 27.09 -24.96
CA LEU A 303 -12.60 25.82 -24.65
C LEU A 303 -13.27 24.66 -25.43
N PRO A 304 -12.53 23.61 -25.78
CA PRO A 304 -13.10 22.39 -26.34
C PRO A 304 -14.08 21.71 -25.36
N PRO A 305 -14.89 20.73 -25.81
CA PRO A 305 -15.72 19.92 -24.93
C PRO A 305 -14.91 19.30 -23.79
N LEU A 306 -15.43 19.39 -22.56
CA LEU A 306 -14.79 18.80 -21.39
C LEU A 306 -14.90 17.27 -21.44
N VAL A 307 -13.94 16.60 -20.81
CA VAL A 307 -13.97 15.14 -20.59
C VAL A 307 -14.06 14.88 -19.08
N ALA A 308 -14.90 13.95 -18.66
CA ALA A 308 -14.99 13.46 -17.30
C ALA A 308 -14.53 12.01 -17.22
N VAL A 309 -13.50 11.74 -16.42
CA VAL A 309 -13.02 10.38 -16.12
C VAL A 309 -13.51 9.99 -14.73
N HIS A 310 -14.40 9.00 -14.67
CA HIS A 310 -14.88 8.39 -13.44
C HIS A 310 -14.19 7.05 -13.19
N ILE A 311 -13.76 6.80 -11.95
CA ILE A 311 -13.19 5.52 -11.52
C ILE A 311 -14.20 4.86 -10.58
N ASP A 312 -15.02 3.96 -11.11
CA ASP A 312 -15.91 3.14 -10.28
C ASP A 312 -15.05 2.06 -9.59
N TYR A 313 -14.81 2.23 -8.29
CA TYR A 313 -14.02 1.26 -7.53
C TYR A 313 -14.80 -0.01 -7.14
N ALA A 314 -16.07 -0.15 -7.54
CA ALA A 314 -16.96 -1.29 -7.31
C ALA A 314 -17.02 -1.83 -5.85
N ASN A 315 -16.66 -0.99 -4.87
CA ASN A 315 -16.51 -1.37 -3.45
C ASN A 315 -17.82 -1.30 -2.65
N ARG A 316 -18.88 -0.74 -3.24
CA ARG A 316 -20.18 -0.46 -2.63
C ARG A 316 -21.29 -0.87 -3.60
N ARG A 317 -22.51 -1.12 -3.13
CA ARG A 317 -23.60 -1.58 -4.02
C ARG A 317 -24.13 -0.43 -4.87
N GLU A 318 -24.20 0.75 -4.27
CA GLU A 318 -24.62 2.01 -4.87
C GLU A 318 -23.61 2.58 -5.88
N SER A 319 -22.39 2.04 -5.94
CA SER A 319 -21.30 2.49 -6.85
C SER A 319 -21.74 2.48 -8.32
N SER A 320 -22.55 1.48 -8.73
CA SER A 320 -23.13 1.43 -10.07
C SER A 320 -24.17 2.53 -10.32
N ALA A 321 -25.01 2.85 -9.33
CA ALA A 321 -26.03 3.90 -9.43
C ALA A 321 -25.38 5.29 -9.43
N GLU A 322 -24.33 5.49 -8.63
CA GLU A 322 -23.46 6.67 -8.67
C GLU A 322 -22.83 6.86 -10.05
N ALA A 323 -22.24 5.81 -10.64
CA ALA A 323 -21.66 5.89 -11.98
C ALA A 323 -22.71 6.23 -13.06
N GLN A 324 -23.92 5.65 -12.97
CA GLN A 324 -25.06 5.98 -13.86
C GLN A 324 -25.57 7.41 -13.67
N TYR A 325 -25.56 7.93 -12.43
CA TYR A 325 -25.94 9.31 -12.16
C TYR A 325 -24.90 10.29 -12.72
N VAL A 326 -23.60 10.05 -12.49
CA VAL A 326 -22.52 10.87 -13.07
C VAL A 326 -22.59 10.88 -14.59
N GLN A 327 -22.86 9.73 -15.22
CA GLN A 327 -23.08 9.66 -16.67
C GLN A 327 -24.23 10.57 -17.12
N ARG A 328 -25.43 10.41 -16.53
CA ARG A 328 -26.61 11.26 -16.84
C ARG A 328 -26.30 12.75 -16.65
N TYR A 329 -25.55 13.11 -15.61
CA TYR A 329 -25.14 14.49 -15.33
C TYR A 329 -24.15 15.03 -16.37
N CYS A 330 -23.18 14.23 -16.81
CA CYS A 330 -22.28 14.58 -17.90
C CYS A 330 -23.04 14.78 -19.23
N ASP A 331 -23.98 13.89 -19.55
CA ASP A 331 -24.81 13.98 -20.75
C ASP A 331 -25.63 15.28 -20.77
N GLN A 332 -26.24 15.65 -19.63
CA GLN A 332 -26.98 16.92 -19.47
C GLN A 332 -26.11 18.18 -19.68
N LEU A 333 -24.84 18.14 -19.25
CA LEU A 333 -23.91 19.25 -19.41
C LEU A 333 -23.18 19.26 -20.76
N GLY A 334 -23.31 18.21 -21.57
CA GLY A 334 -22.54 18.04 -22.81
C GLY A 334 -21.04 17.83 -22.54
N ILE A 335 -20.73 17.02 -21.53
CA ILE A 335 -19.37 16.61 -21.11
C ILE A 335 -19.17 15.15 -21.56
N VAL A 336 -18.03 14.85 -22.19
CA VAL A 336 -17.71 13.49 -22.64
C VAL A 336 -17.39 12.60 -21.44
N TYR A 337 -18.19 11.57 -21.21
CA TYR A 337 -17.99 10.65 -20.09
C TYR A 337 -17.08 9.46 -20.46
N ARG A 338 -16.18 9.10 -19.54
CA ARG A 338 -15.33 7.90 -19.56
C ARG A 338 -15.36 7.25 -18.18
N CYS A 339 -15.84 6.02 -18.08
CA CYS A 339 -15.83 5.26 -16.83
C CYS A 339 -14.82 4.12 -16.92
N ARG A 340 -13.97 3.98 -15.89
CA ARG A 340 -13.17 2.77 -15.65
C ARG A 340 -13.60 2.14 -14.33
N ARG A 341 -14.42 1.10 -14.44
CA ARG A 341 -14.79 0.22 -13.34
C ARG A 341 -13.64 -0.71 -12.97
N ILE A 342 -13.37 -0.92 -11.68
CA ILE A 342 -12.33 -1.81 -11.16
C ILE A 342 -12.98 -3.08 -10.61
N ASP A 343 -12.85 -4.18 -11.36
CA ASP A 343 -13.34 -5.51 -10.99
C ASP A 343 -12.17 -6.46 -10.65
N GLU A 344 -10.93 -6.06 -10.92
CA GLU A 344 -9.72 -6.86 -10.73
C GLU A 344 -9.30 -7.02 -9.25
N VAL A 345 -9.72 -6.10 -8.37
CA VAL A 345 -9.37 -6.10 -6.94
C VAL A 345 -10.52 -5.60 -6.06
N THR A 346 -10.88 -6.36 -5.02
CA THR A 346 -11.91 -5.98 -4.05
C THR A 346 -11.28 -5.57 -2.72
N ARG A 347 -11.64 -4.38 -2.22
CA ARG A 347 -11.16 -3.86 -0.94
C ARG A 347 -11.57 -4.78 0.21
N GLY A 348 -10.59 -5.24 0.98
CA GLY A 348 -10.82 -6.11 2.13
C GLY A 348 -10.80 -7.60 1.82
N ILE A 349 -10.72 -8.00 0.54
CA ILE A 349 -10.37 -9.37 0.13
C ILE A 349 -8.89 -9.40 -0.27
N THR A 350 -8.53 -8.61 -1.28
CA THR A 350 -7.15 -8.44 -1.74
C THR A 350 -6.28 -7.85 -0.61
N ALA A 351 -5.01 -8.23 -0.56
CA ALA A 351 -4.05 -7.65 0.39
C ALA A 351 -3.99 -6.12 0.21
N ARG A 352 -3.89 -5.37 1.32
CA ARG A 352 -4.08 -3.91 1.27
C ARG A 352 -3.11 -3.21 0.31
N ASP A 353 -1.83 -3.53 0.43
CA ASP A 353 -0.76 -2.88 -0.35
C ASP A 353 -0.87 -3.23 -1.84
N GLU A 354 -1.36 -4.44 -2.14
CA GLU A 354 -1.65 -4.91 -3.49
C GLU A 354 -2.88 -4.23 -4.09
N TYR A 355 -3.98 -4.11 -3.33
CA TYR A 355 -5.17 -3.34 -3.71
C TYR A 355 -4.81 -1.88 -3.98
N GLU A 356 -4.05 -1.23 -3.08
CA GLU A 356 -3.66 0.18 -3.24
C GLU A 356 -2.74 0.37 -4.46
N ARG A 357 -1.83 -0.58 -4.74
CA ARG A 357 -0.97 -0.57 -5.93
C ARG A 357 -1.77 -0.77 -7.23
N ILE A 358 -2.60 -1.81 -7.31
CA ILE A 358 -3.34 -2.15 -8.53
C ILE A 358 -4.40 -1.09 -8.84
N ALA A 359 -5.17 -0.65 -7.83
CA ALA A 359 -6.17 0.40 -8.03
C ALA A 359 -5.53 1.77 -8.34
N ARG A 360 -4.29 2.03 -7.88
CA ARG A 360 -3.52 3.19 -8.35
C ARG A 360 -3.15 3.04 -9.82
N GLU A 361 -2.59 1.91 -10.23
CA GLU A 361 -2.16 1.69 -11.62
C GLU A 361 -3.32 1.83 -12.59
N ILE A 362 -4.45 1.15 -12.33
CA ILE A 362 -5.64 1.23 -13.20
C ILE A 362 -6.14 2.68 -13.35
N ARG A 363 -6.17 3.44 -12.26
CA ARG A 363 -6.56 4.86 -12.30
C ARG A 363 -5.60 5.71 -13.12
N TYR A 364 -4.28 5.59 -12.89
CA TYR A 364 -3.30 6.39 -13.62
C TYR A 364 -3.19 5.97 -15.09
N GLN A 365 -3.40 4.69 -15.42
CA GLN A 365 -3.54 4.24 -16.80
C GLN A 365 -4.76 4.89 -17.46
N ALA A 366 -5.95 4.84 -16.84
CA ALA A 366 -7.15 5.50 -17.37
C ALA A 366 -6.97 7.02 -17.54
N TYR A 367 -6.17 7.67 -16.70
CA TYR A 367 -5.79 9.08 -16.85
C TYR A 367 -4.85 9.31 -18.04
N ARG A 368 -3.82 8.47 -18.24
CA ARG A 368 -2.93 8.51 -19.42
C ARG A 368 -3.71 8.27 -20.71
N ASP A 369 -4.59 7.26 -20.72
CA ASP A 369 -5.44 6.92 -21.86
C ASP A 369 -6.34 8.10 -22.26
N ALA A 370 -7.00 8.75 -21.28
CA ALA A 370 -7.84 9.91 -21.54
C ALA A 370 -7.04 11.14 -22.01
N ILE A 371 -5.85 11.39 -21.46
CA ILE A 371 -4.97 12.47 -21.95
C ILE A 371 -4.57 12.23 -23.41
N ALA A 372 -4.21 10.99 -23.77
CA ALA A 372 -3.82 10.63 -25.12
C ALA A 372 -5.01 10.61 -26.12
N GLU A 373 -6.19 10.15 -25.70
CA GLU A 373 -7.40 10.09 -26.53
C GLU A 373 -7.90 11.49 -26.93
N PHE A 374 -7.77 12.48 -26.03
CA PHE A 374 -8.43 13.79 -26.16
C PHE A 374 -7.48 15.00 -26.29
N ASP A 375 -6.17 14.80 -26.43
CA ASP A 375 -5.15 15.87 -26.35
C ASP A 375 -5.32 16.73 -25.08
N GLY A 376 -5.27 16.04 -23.93
CA GLY A 376 -5.55 16.61 -22.63
C GLY A 376 -4.39 17.41 -22.05
N ILE A 377 -4.65 18.59 -21.49
CA ILE A 377 -3.64 19.36 -20.74
C ILE A 377 -3.24 18.68 -19.42
N GLY A 378 -4.15 17.89 -18.84
CA GLY A 378 -3.95 17.19 -17.57
C GLY A 378 -5.28 16.84 -16.90
N ILE A 379 -5.20 16.17 -15.76
CA ILE A 379 -6.35 15.75 -14.95
C ILE A 379 -6.61 16.74 -13.82
N LEU A 380 -7.77 17.40 -13.85
CA LEU A 380 -8.28 18.19 -12.73
C LEU A 380 -8.77 17.28 -11.60
N LEU A 381 -8.34 17.59 -10.38
CA LEU A 381 -8.70 16.89 -9.15
C LEU A 381 -9.35 17.84 -8.14
N GLY A 382 -10.46 17.39 -7.56
CA GLY A 382 -11.14 18.06 -6.45
C GLY A 382 -10.39 17.93 -5.12
N HIS A 383 -9.19 18.51 -5.04
CA HIS A 383 -8.43 18.65 -3.79
C HIS A 383 -8.50 20.08 -3.28
N HIS A 384 -8.74 20.23 -1.98
CA HIS A 384 -8.98 21.52 -1.31
C HIS A 384 -8.04 21.75 -0.13
N LYS A 385 -8.07 22.94 0.49
CA LYS A 385 -7.12 23.34 1.56
C LYS A 385 -7.15 22.43 2.81
N GLY A 386 -8.26 21.70 3.02
CA GLY A 386 -8.36 20.67 4.06
C GLY A 386 -7.50 19.44 3.78
N ASP A 387 -7.43 19.00 2.52
CA ASP A 387 -6.58 17.88 2.12
C ASP A 387 -5.10 18.18 2.33
N LEU A 388 -4.69 19.44 2.15
CA LEU A 388 -3.33 19.91 2.42
C LEU A 388 -2.95 19.74 3.90
N ARG A 389 -3.87 20.07 4.83
CA ARG A 389 -3.69 19.88 6.29
C ARG A 389 -3.58 18.41 6.66
N GLU A 390 -4.45 17.56 6.08
CA GLU A 390 -4.37 16.10 6.22
C GLU A 390 -3.01 15.56 5.75
N ASN A 391 -2.52 16.09 4.62
CA ASN A 391 -1.23 15.71 4.03
C ASN A 391 -0.04 16.08 4.91
N VAL A 392 0.03 17.33 5.39
CA VAL A 392 1.12 17.81 6.27
C VAL A 392 1.27 16.90 7.49
N LEU A 393 0.16 16.59 8.17
CA LEU A 393 0.17 15.69 9.31
C LEU A 393 0.54 14.25 8.92
N SER A 394 0.03 13.75 7.80
CA SER A 394 0.36 12.41 7.31
C SER A 394 1.85 12.28 6.96
N ASN A 395 2.42 13.29 6.31
CA ASN A 395 3.80 13.31 5.82
C ASN A 395 4.79 13.52 6.98
N ALA A 396 4.48 14.40 7.94
CA ALA A 396 5.24 14.53 9.18
C ALA A 396 5.35 13.18 9.93
N HIS A 397 4.24 12.46 10.11
CA HIS A 397 4.23 11.15 10.77
C HIS A 397 4.88 10.01 9.95
N LYS A 398 5.02 10.18 8.63
CA LYS A 398 5.80 9.27 7.76
C LYS A 398 7.30 9.59 7.77
N GLY A 399 7.74 10.69 8.41
CA GLY A 399 9.12 11.15 8.39
C GLY A 399 9.54 11.82 7.07
N CYS A 400 8.60 12.41 6.33
CA CYS A 400 8.91 13.25 5.17
C CYS A 400 9.73 14.48 5.61
N GLY A 401 10.65 14.92 4.75
CA GLY A 401 11.50 16.08 5.03
C GLY A 401 10.77 17.42 4.92
N PRO A 402 11.35 18.52 5.43
CA PRO A 402 10.73 19.84 5.45
C PRO A 402 10.42 20.46 4.07
N LEU A 403 10.98 19.90 2.98
CA LEU A 403 10.67 20.32 1.61
C LEU A 403 9.50 19.54 0.98
N ASP A 404 9.06 18.44 1.62
CA ASP A 404 8.04 17.53 1.09
C ASP A 404 6.83 17.41 2.06
N LEU A 405 6.61 18.38 2.96
CA LEU A 405 5.52 18.31 3.95
C LEU A 405 4.15 18.49 3.28
N SER A 406 4.02 19.51 2.43
CA SER A 406 2.83 19.77 1.61
C SER A 406 2.43 18.53 0.80
N GLY A 407 3.35 18.01 -0.02
CA GLY A 407 3.13 16.86 -0.88
C GLY A 407 2.02 17.04 -1.94
N MET A 408 1.45 18.24 -2.08
CA MET A 408 0.44 18.57 -3.10
C MET A 408 0.55 20.04 -3.51
N THR A 409 0.99 20.27 -4.74
CA THR A 409 1.00 21.59 -5.39
C THR A 409 -0.19 21.76 -6.35
N ALA A 410 -0.46 23.01 -6.75
CA ALA A 410 -1.52 23.35 -7.70
C ALA A 410 -1.37 22.62 -9.06
N VAL A 411 -0.12 22.40 -9.51
CA VAL A 411 0.25 21.54 -10.63
C VAL A 411 1.31 20.55 -10.15
N SER A 412 1.21 19.26 -10.53
CA SER A 412 2.27 18.26 -10.26
C SER A 412 2.30 17.17 -11.33
N GLN A 413 3.50 16.68 -11.70
CA GLN A 413 3.66 15.48 -12.53
C GLN A 413 3.72 14.22 -11.66
N ASN A 414 2.79 13.27 -11.86
CA ASN A 414 2.70 12.02 -11.10
C ASN A 414 2.48 10.83 -12.04
N ASP A 415 3.32 9.79 -12.00
CA ASP A 415 3.22 8.55 -12.81
C ASP A 415 2.93 8.79 -14.32
N GLY A 416 3.56 9.82 -14.89
CA GLY A 416 3.37 10.25 -16.29
C GLY A 416 2.07 11.02 -16.56
N VAL A 417 1.43 11.58 -15.53
CA VAL A 417 0.18 12.34 -15.62
C VAL A 417 0.32 13.71 -14.96
N THR A 418 0.04 14.77 -15.73
CA THR A 418 -0.13 16.13 -15.23
C THR A 418 -1.39 16.23 -14.37
N LEU A 419 -1.23 16.55 -13.09
CA LEU A 419 -2.34 16.71 -12.14
C LEU A 419 -2.55 18.17 -11.77
N LEU A 420 -3.79 18.62 -11.88
CA LEU A 420 -4.22 20.02 -11.72
C LEU A 420 -5.18 20.11 -10.52
N ARG A 421 -4.94 21.02 -9.56
CA ARG A 421 -5.69 21.13 -8.30
C ARG A 421 -6.17 22.58 -8.07
N PRO A 422 -7.13 23.08 -8.86
CA PRO A 422 -7.55 24.49 -8.79
C PRO A 422 -8.20 24.87 -7.46
N LEU A 423 -8.84 23.93 -6.77
CA LEU A 423 -9.52 24.17 -5.48
C LEU A 423 -8.57 24.18 -4.27
N LEU A 424 -7.28 23.90 -4.44
CA LEU A 424 -6.31 23.75 -3.34
C LEU A 424 -6.23 24.97 -2.38
N PRO A 425 -6.39 26.22 -2.83
CA PRO A 425 -6.41 27.39 -1.93
C PRO A 425 -7.70 27.53 -1.11
N LEU A 426 -8.79 26.85 -1.47
CA LEU A 426 -10.13 27.10 -0.94
C LEU A 426 -10.49 26.18 0.23
N GLU A 427 -11.27 26.73 1.17
CA GLU A 427 -11.87 25.94 2.25
C GLU A 427 -13.01 25.08 1.73
N LYS A 428 -13.29 23.99 2.46
CA LYS A 428 -14.34 23.03 2.10
C LYS A 428 -15.74 23.65 2.14
N SER A 429 -16.00 24.52 3.13
CA SER A 429 -17.24 25.28 3.27
C SER A 429 -17.55 26.08 2.01
N THR A 430 -16.58 26.83 1.50
CA THR A 430 -16.71 27.65 0.29
C THR A 430 -17.09 26.86 -0.97
N ILE A 431 -16.77 25.56 -1.02
CA ILE A 431 -17.14 24.66 -2.12
C ILE A 431 -18.58 24.15 -1.93
N PHE A 432 -18.98 23.84 -0.69
CA PHE A 432 -20.38 23.54 -0.35
C PHE A 432 -21.29 24.74 -0.58
N ASP A 433 -20.89 25.95 -0.16
CA ASP A 433 -21.63 27.20 -0.38
C ASP A 433 -21.95 27.40 -1.88
N TYR A 434 -20.98 27.15 -2.76
CA TYR A 434 -21.20 27.20 -4.21
C TYR A 434 -22.22 26.15 -4.68
N ALA A 435 -22.08 24.90 -4.23
CA ALA A 435 -22.99 23.83 -4.62
C ALA A 435 -24.43 24.08 -4.15
N HIS A 436 -24.60 24.54 -2.91
CA HIS A 436 -25.89 24.89 -2.30
C HIS A 436 -26.48 26.20 -2.82
N GLN A 437 -25.68 27.11 -3.37
CA GLN A 437 -26.17 28.33 -4.01
C GLN A 437 -26.59 28.10 -5.47
N PHE A 438 -25.85 27.28 -6.23
CA PHE A 438 -26.02 27.14 -7.68
C PHE A 438 -26.57 25.78 -8.14
N GLY A 439 -27.05 24.94 -7.21
CA GLY A 439 -27.77 23.70 -7.52
C GLY A 439 -26.89 22.58 -8.06
N VAL A 440 -25.63 22.50 -7.61
CA VAL A 440 -24.69 21.46 -8.05
C VAL A 440 -24.91 20.18 -7.21
N PRO A 441 -25.35 19.06 -7.80
CA PRO A 441 -25.59 17.83 -7.07
C PRO A 441 -24.29 17.15 -6.62
N TYR A 442 -24.35 16.39 -5.52
CA TYR A 442 -23.22 15.57 -5.06
C TYR A 442 -23.65 14.40 -4.15
N PHE A 443 -22.84 13.35 -4.10
CA PHE A 443 -23.08 12.15 -3.30
C PHE A 443 -22.67 12.29 -1.84
N LYS A 444 -23.30 11.48 -0.97
CA LYS A 444 -23.02 11.37 0.48
C LYS A 444 -21.54 10.98 0.73
N ASP A 445 -20.88 11.58 1.73
CA ASP A 445 -19.50 11.18 2.07
C ASP A 445 -19.47 9.75 2.66
N THR A 446 -18.93 8.82 1.87
CA THR A 446 -18.76 7.41 2.25
C THR A 446 -17.34 7.05 2.71
N THR A 447 -16.53 8.06 3.08
CA THR A 447 -15.17 7.87 3.63
C THR A 447 -15.21 6.99 4.89
N PRO A 448 -14.68 5.75 4.87
CA PRO A 448 -14.89 4.83 5.99
C PRO A 448 -14.20 5.30 7.27
N HIS A 449 -14.94 5.40 8.38
CA HIS A 449 -14.41 5.87 9.68
C HIS A 449 -13.20 5.08 10.19
N TRP A 450 -13.05 3.81 9.81
CA TRP A 450 -11.90 2.98 10.20
C TRP A 450 -10.60 3.31 9.44
N SER A 451 -10.71 3.98 8.29
CA SER A 451 -9.58 4.35 7.43
C SER A 451 -8.70 5.42 8.07
N THR A 452 -7.46 5.56 7.61
CA THR A 452 -6.57 6.64 8.11
C THR A 452 -7.20 8.02 7.85
N ARG A 453 -7.75 8.26 6.65
CA ARG A 453 -8.40 9.53 6.30
C ARG A 453 -9.64 9.80 7.15
N GLY A 454 -10.50 8.80 7.33
CA GLY A 454 -11.69 8.89 8.17
C GLY A 454 -11.37 9.19 9.64
N LYS A 455 -10.25 8.69 10.17
CA LYS A 455 -9.78 9.04 11.53
C LYS A 455 -9.17 10.42 11.62
N LEU A 456 -8.41 10.86 10.61
CA LEU A 456 -7.87 12.21 10.56
C LEU A 456 -9.02 13.23 10.58
N ARG A 457 -9.97 13.10 9.64
CA ARG A 457 -11.13 14.00 9.51
C ARG A 457 -12.05 14.00 10.73
N ASN A 458 -12.53 12.82 11.16
CA ASN A 458 -13.61 12.74 12.15
C ASN A 458 -13.13 12.73 13.61
N ARG A 459 -11.82 12.67 13.87
CA ARG A 459 -11.29 12.56 15.24
C ARG A 459 -10.07 13.43 15.51
N LEU A 460 -9.03 13.37 14.66
CA LEU A 460 -7.80 14.09 14.95
C LEU A 460 -7.92 15.59 14.66
N MET A 461 -8.50 16.02 13.52
CA MET A 461 -8.63 17.46 13.24
C MET A 461 -9.51 18.16 14.29
N PRO A 462 -10.71 17.65 14.65
CA PRO A 462 -11.54 18.29 15.66
C PRO A 462 -10.88 18.34 17.04
N LEU A 463 -10.15 17.29 17.43
CA LEU A 463 -9.40 17.28 18.70
C LEU A 463 -8.24 18.30 18.70
N LEU A 464 -7.56 18.50 17.57
CA LEU A 464 -6.53 19.54 17.46
C LEU A 464 -7.14 20.95 17.53
N GLU A 465 -8.30 21.16 16.90
CA GLU A 465 -9.06 22.43 17.01
C GLU A 465 -9.58 22.68 18.42
N GLU A 466 -10.04 21.64 19.14
CA GLU A 466 -10.44 21.72 20.55
C GLU A 466 -9.25 22.10 21.46
N VAL A 467 -8.09 21.47 21.25
CA VAL A 467 -6.90 21.67 22.10
C VAL A 467 -6.20 23.01 21.82
N TYR A 468 -6.12 23.44 20.56
CA TYR A 468 -5.34 24.63 20.15
C TYR A 468 -6.19 25.84 19.75
N GLY A 469 -7.52 25.70 19.72
CA GLY A 469 -8.47 26.76 19.37
C GLY A 469 -8.75 26.88 17.87
N GLU A 470 -9.79 27.66 17.57
CA GLU A 470 -10.24 27.96 16.22
C GLU A 470 -9.13 28.64 15.39
N GLY A 471 -9.04 28.30 14.11
CA GLY A 471 -8.02 28.86 13.21
C GLY A 471 -6.62 28.25 13.35
N SER A 472 -6.34 27.43 14.38
CA SER A 472 -5.07 26.70 14.53
C SER A 472 -4.70 25.86 13.30
N MET A 473 -5.70 25.32 12.59
CA MET A 473 -5.54 24.58 11.34
C MET A 473 -4.97 25.43 10.18
N ASN A 474 -5.01 26.77 10.25
CA ASN A 474 -4.33 27.62 9.28
C ASN A 474 -2.80 27.56 9.41
N ASN A 475 -2.27 27.24 10.59
CA ASN A 475 -0.82 27.07 10.78
C ASN A 475 -0.30 25.85 10.01
N LEU A 476 -1.11 24.77 9.89
CA LEU A 476 -0.78 23.62 9.05
C LEU A 476 -0.81 23.97 7.56
N SER A 477 -1.75 24.82 7.13
CA SER A 477 -1.79 25.33 5.75
C SER A 477 -0.60 26.25 5.44
N ALA A 478 -0.22 27.12 6.38
CA ALA A 478 0.95 28.00 6.25
C ALA A 478 2.24 27.18 6.15
N LEU A 479 2.43 26.19 7.04
CA LEU A 479 3.58 25.28 7.01
C LEU A 479 3.69 24.50 5.68
N ALA A 480 2.57 24.18 5.04
CA ALA A 480 2.57 23.57 3.70
C ALA A 480 3.11 24.54 2.63
N VAL A 481 2.65 25.80 2.65
CA VAL A 481 3.09 26.84 1.71
C VAL A 481 4.58 27.15 1.94
N GLU A 482 5.00 27.38 3.18
CA GLU A 482 6.40 27.59 3.55
C GLU A 482 7.30 26.41 3.15
N SER A 483 6.81 25.17 3.26
CA SER A 483 7.50 23.96 2.80
C SER A 483 7.70 23.96 1.27
N ASP A 484 6.68 24.34 0.50
CA ASP A 484 6.77 24.44 -0.96
C ASP A 484 7.64 25.63 -1.41
N GLU A 485 7.59 26.77 -0.73
CA GLU A 485 8.48 27.93 -0.96
C GLU A 485 9.94 27.58 -0.66
N CYS A 486 10.20 26.90 0.47
CA CYS A 486 11.53 26.39 0.80
C CYS A 486 12.01 25.38 -0.26
N ARG A 487 11.12 24.55 -0.81
CA ARG A 487 11.46 23.60 -1.88
C ARG A 487 11.79 24.31 -3.17
N ALA A 488 11.04 25.35 -3.56
CA ALA A 488 11.34 26.18 -4.73
C ALA A 488 12.69 26.90 -4.57
N LEU A 489 12.97 27.47 -3.39
CA LEU A 489 14.24 28.14 -3.09
C LEU A 489 15.42 27.14 -3.10
N PHE A 490 15.26 25.97 -2.48
CA PHE A 490 16.27 24.91 -2.51
C PHE A 490 16.49 24.39 -3.94
N TYR A 491 15.42 24.27 -4.73
CA TYR A 491 15.51 23.89 -6.14
C TYR A 491 16.39 24.88 -6.90
N GLN A 492 16.10 26.18 -6.79
CA GLN A 492 16.83 27.23 -7.50
C GLN A 492 18.29 27.38 -7.02
N LEU A 493 18.54 27.35 -5.71
CA LEU A 493 19.86 27.66 -5.14
C LEU A 493 20.80 26.44 -5.05
N ALA A 494 20.26 25.22 -4.98
CA ALA A 494 21.04 24.04 -4.63
C ALA A 494 20.83 22.87 -5.60
N LEU A 495 19.58 22.52 -5.95
CA LEU A 495 19.34 21.38 -6.84
C LEU A 495 19.69 21.71 -8.31
N GLN A 496 19.16 22.79 -8.88
CA GLN A 496 19.38 23.13 -10.28
C GLN A 496 20.88 23.29 -10.59
N PRO A 497 21.70 24.02 -9.80
CA PRO A 497 23.13 24.10 -10.06
C PRO A 497 23.87 22.75 -9.92
N PHE A 498 23.33 21.79 -9.17
CA PHE A 498 23.86 20.42 -9.12
C PHE A 498 23.45 19.61 -10.36
N LEU A 499 22.19 19.73 -10.80
CA LEU A 499 21.69 19.08 -12.01
C LEU A 499 22.43 19.58 -13.26
N ASP A 500 22.71 20.88 -13.35
CA ASP A 500 23.49 21.49 -14.44
C ASP A 500 24.95 20.96 -14.49
N GLN A 501 25.49 20.51 -13.36
CA GLN A 501 26.80 19.85 -13.26
C GLN A 501 26.73 18.33 -13.46
N THR A 502 25.53 17.76 -13.57
CA THR A 502 25.31 16.31 -13.72
C THR A 502 25.31 15.94 -15.21
N THR A 503 26.33 15.21 -15.64
CA THR A 503 26.47 14.75 -17.02
C THR A 503 25.85 13.36 -17.19
N TYR A 504 24.85 13.25 -18.05
CA TYR A 504 24.29 11.97 -18.47
C TYR A 504 25.13 11.38 -19.61
N LYS A 505 25.31 10.06 -19.59
CA LYS A 505 26.20 9.31 -20.47
C LYS A 505 25.51 7.99 -20.89
N PRO A 506 25.87 7.37 -22.03
CA PRO A 506 25.26 6.11 -22.47
C PRO A 506 25.29 4.99 -21.42
N MET A 507 26.35 4.90 -20.59
CA MET A 507 26.44 3.90 -19.52
C MET A 507 25.86 4.32 -18.16
N GLY A 508 25.37 5.55 -17.99
CA GLY A 508 24.96 6.04 -16.67
C GLY A 508 24.99 7.56 -16.50
N LEU A 509 25.25 8.03 -15.29
CA LEU A 509 25.40 9.45 -14.98
C LEU A 509 26.65 9.74 -14.16
N GLN A 510 27.15 10.97 -14.26
CA GLN A 510 28.31 11.46 -13.53
C GLN A 510 28.03 12.84 -12.91
N PHE A 511 28.50 13.07 -11.68
CA PHE A 511 28.41 14.37 -11.01
C PHE A 511 29.64 14.63 -10.14
N ALA A 512 30.00 15.90 -9.99
CA ALA A 512 31.12 16.33 -9.16
C ALA A 512 30.68 16.54 -7.69
N THR A 513 31.43 16.00 -6.73
CA THR A 513 31.13 16.18 -5.30
C THR A 513 31.88 17.34 -4.65
N ALA A 514 32.97 17.83 -5.27
CA ALA A 514 33.84 18.84 -4.69
C ALA A 514 33.14 20.17 -4.33
N PRO A 515 32.26 20.76 -5.18
CA PRO A 515 31.55 22.00 -4.83
C PRO A 515 30.54 21.84 -3.67
N TRP A 516 30.14 20.60 -3.39
CA TRP A 516 29.06 20.24 -2.48
C TRP A 516 29.55 19.49 -1.23
N LYS A 517 30.88 19.40 -1.05
CA LYS A 517 31.52 18.57 -0.01
C LYS A 517 31.02 18.88 1.40
N GLU A 518 30.95 20.16 1.75
CA GLU A 518 30.56 20.62 3.10
C GLU A 518 29.04 20.54 3.36
N GLN A 519 28.24 20.12 2.37
CA GLN A 519 26.79 20.01 2.53
C GLN A 519 26.39 18.82 3.41
N GLY A 520 25.38 19.02 4.26
CA GLY A 520 24.92 18.03 5.22
C GLY A 520 24.10 16.88 4.62
N LEU A 521 23.79 15.87 5.46
CA LEU A 521 23.02 14.69 5.09
C LEU A 521 21.67 15.01 4.42
N PHE A 522 21.00 16.10 4.84
CA PHE A 522 19.73 16.52 4.26
C PHE A 522 19.85 16.83 2.75
N PHE A 523 20.80 17.69 2.37
CA PHE A 523 21.07 18.06 0.98
C PHE A 523 21.34 16.80 0.14
N TRP A 524 22.25 15.94 0.60
CA TRP A 524 22.63 14.75 -0.16
C TRP A 524 21.53 13.70 -0.26
N LYS A 525 20.69 13.52 0.77
CA LYS A 525 19.49 12.68 0.67
C LYS A 525 18.50 13.22 -0.38
N PHE A 526 18.34 14.53 -0.48
CA PHE A 526 17.43 15.14 -1.46
C PHE A 526 18.01 15.04 -2.88
N VAL A 527 19.21 15.57 -3.10
CA VAL A 527 19.84 15.63 -4.43
C VAL A 527 20.08 14.25 -5.04
N LEU A 528 20.56 13.28 -4.25
CA LEU A 528 20.73 11.91 -4.76
C LEU A 528 19.39 11.25 -5.08
N ARG A 529 18.29 11.58 -4.38
CA ARG A 529 16.95 11.08 -4.72
C ARG A 529 16.53 11.58 -6.09
N GLU A 530 16.59 12.89 -6.32
CA GLU A 530 16.16 13.48 -7.60
C GLU A 530 17.03 13.00 -8.77
N VAL A 531 18.36 12.96 -8.60
CA VAL A 531 19.33 12.53 -9.66
C VAL A 531 19.24 11.04 -9.97
N LEU A 532 18.96 10.18 -8.98
CA LEU A 532 18.77 8.75 -9.22
C LEU A 532 17.39 8.47 -9.82
N HIS A 533 16.34 9.15 -9.37
CA HIS A 533 14.99 8.98 -9.90
C HIS A 533 14.85 9.52 -11.34
N SER A 534 15.47 10.65 -11.69
CA SER A 534 15.52 11.15 -13.09
C SER A 534 16.17 10.15 -14.06
N ALA A 535 17.01 9.27 -13.52
CA ALA A 535 17.69 8.19 -14.21
C ALA A 535 16.99 6.82 -14.09
N GLY A 536 15.81 6.73 -13.47
CA GLY A 536 15.08 5.49 -13.26
C GLY A 536 15.74 4.52 -12.26
N LEU A 537 16.67 5.00 -11.43
CA LEU A 537 17.41 4.22 -10.44
C LEU A 537 16.77 4.34 -9.05
N GLY A 538 16.66 3.21 -8.34
CA GLY A 538 16.12 3.20 -6.97
C GLY A 538 17.05 3.88 -5.96
N MET A 539 16.50 4.71 -5.08
CA MET A 539 17.22 5.50 -4.09
C MET A 539 18.11 4.69 -3.12
N PHE A 540 19.22 5.28 -2.67
CA PHE A 540 20.12 4.73 -1.65
C PHE A 540 19.43 4.57 -0.28
N SER A 541 19.90 3.62 0.54
CA SER A 541 19.47 3.55 1.95
C SER A 541 20.12 4.66 2.78
N ASP A 542 19.50 5.09 3.88
CA ASP A 542 20.07 6.11 4.77
C ASP A 542 21.50 5.76 5.24
N LYS A 543 21.76 4.48 5.56
CA LYS A 543 23.10 3.99 5.91
C LYS A 543 24.08 4.11 4.74
N SER A 544 23.61 3.85 3.52
CA SER A 544 24.40 4.01 2.29
C SER A 544 24.75 5.47 2.00
N VAL A 545 23.84 6.41 2.26
CA VAL A 545 24.10 7.85 2.11
C VAL A 545 25.10 8.33 3.16
N VAL A 546 24.98 7.91 4.42
CA VAL A 546 25.98 8.25 5.46
C VAL A 546 27.38 7.74 5.08
N SER A 547 27.51 6.48 4.64
CA SER A 547 28.81 5.94 4.21
C SER A 547 29.37 6.60 2.95
N PHE A 548 28.49 7.07 2.04
CA PHE A 548 28.87 7.91 0.91
C PHE A 548 29.47 9.25 1.39
N LEU A 549 28.83 9.90 2.37
CA LEU A 549 29.28 11.18 2.91
C LEU A 549 30.61 11.10 3.62
N GLU A 550 30.81 10.11 4.50
CA GLU A 550 32.10 9.86 5.17
C GLU A 550 33.27 9.81 4.17
N ARG A 551 33.00 9.30 2.97
CA ARG A 551 33.99 9.06 1.91
C ARG A 551 34.19 10.25 0.98
N VAL A 552 33.15 11.06 0.74
CA VAL A 552 33.22 12.36 0.03
C VAL A 552 33.85 13.44 0.93
N GLN A 553 33.52 13.46 2.21
CA GLN A 553 33.97 14.46 3.18
C GLN A 553 35.38 14.19 3.73
N ALA A 554 35.94 13.00 3.49
CA ALA A 554 37.30 12.65 3.85
C ALA A 554 38.35 13.71 3.41
N LYS A 555 39.37 13.92 4.25
CA LYS A 555 40.49 14.85 3.93
C LYS A 555 41.28 14.41 2.69
N THR A 556 41.36 13.10 2.45
CA THR A 556 41.98 12.52 1.26
C THR A 556 40.99 11.56 0.62
N LEU A 557 40.54 11.89 -0.59
CA LEU A 557 39.63 11.04 -1.35
C LEU A 557 40.33 9.74 -1.75
N LYS A 558 39.66 8.61 -1.49
CA LYS A 558 40.10 7.28 -1.94
C LYS A 558 39.18 6.81 -3.07
N GLU A 559 39.79 6.58 -4.22
CA GLU A 559 39.14 6.00 -5.39
C GLU A 559 38.60 4.60 -5.10
N GLY A 560 37.47 4.26 -5.72
CA GLY A 560 36.94 2.89 -5.75
C GLY A 560 35.42 2.81 -5.65
N TRP A 561 34.91 1.58 -5.64
CA TRP A 561 33.48 1.27 -5.55
C TRP A 561 32.85 1.60 -4.20
N LEU A 562 31.66 2.18 -4.25
CA LEU A 562 30.80 2.49 -3.11
C LEU A 562 29.68 1.44 -3.03
N GLN A 563 29.50 0.82 -1.86
CA GLN A 563 28.46 -0.19 -1.64
C GLN A 563 27.11 0.46 -1.31
N CYS A 564 26.57 1.23 -2.26
CA CYS A 564 25.33 1.98 -2.03
C CYS A 564 24.08 1.10 -2.16
N ARG A 565 24.02 0.23 -3.17
CA ARG A 565 22.96 -0.77 -3.42
C ARG A 565 23.54 -2.06 -4.04
N LYS A 566 22.67 -3.00 -4.42
CA LYS A 566 23.02 -4.32 -5.00
C LYS A 566 22.58 -4.50 -6.46
N ASP A 567 21.82 -3.56 -7.02
CA ASP A 567 21.25 -3.59 -8.36
C ASP A 567 22.03 -2.74 -9.37
N TYR A 568 22.81 -1.76 -8.92
CA TYR A 568 23.72 -0.99 -9.76
C TYR A 568 25.01 -0.59 -9.03
N GLY A 569 26.04 -0.31 -9.82
CA GLY A 569 27.35 0.12 -9.35
C GLY A 569 27.47 1.62 -9.16
N VAL A 570 28.23 2.03 -8.15
CA VAL A 570 28.61 3.44 -7.89
C VAL A 570 30.12 3.49 -7.64
N HIS A 571 30.83 4.37 -8.35
CA HIS A 571 32.28 4.52 -8.26
C HIS A 571 32.67 5.96 -7.96
N LEU A 572 33.58 6.17 -7.00
CA LEU A 572 34.16 7.47 -6.67
C LEU A 572 35.58 7.56 -7.25
N GLN A 573 35.86 8.62 -7.98
CA GLN A 573 37.18 8.92 -8.58
C GLN A 573 38.00 9.85 -7.65
N LYS A 574 39.32 9.97 -7.89
CA LYS A 574 40.25 10.74 -7.01
C LYS A 574 40.00 12.25 -7.01
N ASP A 575 39.45 12.77 -8.10
CA ASP A 575 39.06 14.17 -8.31
C ASP A 575 37.75 14.55 -7.60
N GLY A 576 37.02 13.57 -7.05
CA GLY A 576 35.70 13.76 -6.46
C GLY A 576 34.55 13.57 -7.45
N THR A 577 34.81 13.11 -8.67
CA THR A 577 33.75 12.72 -9.63
C THR A 577 33.14 11.37 -9.20
N VAL A 578 31.83 11.34 -9.06
CA VAL A 578 31.06 10.10 -8.84
C VAL A 578 30.46 9.64 -10.15
N SER A 579 30.54 8.35 -10.43
CA SER A 579 29.94 7.70 -11.61
C SER A 579 28.96 6.62 -11.14
N VAL A 580 27.72 6.70 -11.62
CA VAL A 580 26.64 5.74 -11.32
C VAL A 580 26.26 5.05 -12.63
N PHE A 581 26.29 3.72 -12.64
CA PHE A 581 26.13 2.93 -13.87
C PHE A 581 24.69 2.40 -14.00
N TYR A 582 24.14 2.32 -15.21
CA TYR A 582 22.83 1.71 -15.42
C TYR A 582 22.91 0.17 -15.38
N PRO A 583 21.99 -0.53 -14.68
CA PRO A 583 21.99 -2.00 -14.62
C PRO A 583 21.98 -2.69 -15.98
N ARG A 584 21.31 -2.09 -16.99
CA ARG A 584 21.13 -2.67 -18.32
C ARG A 584 22.45 -2.78 -19.10
N CYS A 585 23.29 -1.74 -19.07
CA CYS A 585 24.58 -1.72 -19.77
C CYS A 585 25.74 -2.26 -18.92
N PHE A 586 25.59 -2.24 -17.59
CA PHE A 586 26.62 -2.66 -16.65
C PHE A 586 26.00 -3.53 -15.54
N PRO A 587 25.71 -4.80 -15.82
CA PRO A 587 25.01 -5.70 -14.89
C PRO A 587 25.85 -6.00 -13.65
N PHE A 588 25.54 -5.32 -12.54
CA PHE A 588 26.32 -5.40 -11.30
C PHE A 588 26.08 -6.68 -10.48
N ARG A 589 25.08 -7.49 -10.86
CA ARG A 589 24.75 -8.76 -10.21
C ARG A 589 25.29 -9.93 -11.01
N GLU A 590 25.75 -10.96 -10.32
CA GLU A 590 26.32 -12.17 -10.96
C GLU A 590 25.31 -12.89 -11.86
N ALA A 591 24.03 -12.93 -11.47
CA ALA A 591 22.95 -13.54 -12.25
C ALA A 591 22.59 -12.77 -13.54
N ASP A 592 22.97 -11.49 -13.64
CA ASP A 592 22.62 -10.62 -14.76
C ASP A 592 23.81 -10.44 -15.75
N ARG A 593 24.96 -11.10 -15.49
CA ARG A 593 26.17 -10.99 -16.33
C ARG A 593 25.93 -11.53 -17.74
N PHE A 594 26.66 -10.98 -18.70
CA PHE A 594 26.64 -11.44 -20.08
C PHE A 594 27.23 -12.84 -20.22
N ALA A 595 26.66 -13.64 -21.13
CA ALA A 595 27.08 -15.02 -21.38
C ALA A 595 28.49 -15.12 -21.96
N VAL A 596 29.18 -16.21 -21.61
CA VAL A 596 30.57 -16.54 -21.98
C VAL A 596 30.57 -17.84 -22.80
N GLY A 597 31.49 -17.97 -23.75
CA GLY A 597 31.68 -19.18 -24.58
C GLY A 597 31.22 -19.07 -26.04
N ASP A 598 30.62 -17.95 -26.44
CA ASP A 598 30.17 -17.73 -27.82
C ASP A 598 31.32 -17.21 -28.71
N GLN A 599 31.46 -17.74 -29.93
CA GLN A 599 32.48 -17.24 -30.88
C GLN A 599 32.08 -15.91 -31.53
N LEU A 600 33.08 -15.09 -31.86
CA LEU A 600 32.96 -13.85 -32.65
C LEU A 600 33.72 -14.00 -33.97
N GLU A 601 33.00 -13.86 -35.08
CA GLU A 601 33.57 -13.86 -36.43
C GLU A 601 34.14 -12.48 -36.80
N TYR A 602 35.29 -12.45 -37.46
CA TYR A 602 35.90 -11.21 -37.93
C TYR A 602 35.05 -10.50 -38.98
N GLY A 603 34.97 -9.17 -38.88
CA GLY A 603 34.19 -8.33 -39.79
C GLY A 603 32.67 -8.38 -39.59
N LYS A 604 32.15 -9.20 -38.67
CA LYS A 604 30.73 -9.24 -38.29
C LYS A 604 30.50 -8.56 -36.93
N THR A 605 29.32 -7.97 -36.77
CA THR A 605 28.84 -7.43 -35.49
C THR A 605 28.04 -8.49 -34.75
N LYS A 606 28.35 -8.70 -33.47
CA LYS A 606 27.59 -9.57 -32.57
C LYS A 606 27.00 -8.78 -31.41
N THR A 607 25.71 -8.96 -31.15
CA THR A 607 25.00 -8.25 -30.08
C THR A 607 24.98 -9.08 -28.81
N VAL A 608 25.41 -8.50 -27.69
CA VAL A 608 25.40 -9.13 -26.36
C VAL A 608 24.78 -8.17 -25.37
N GLY A 609 23.53 -8.43 -24.98
CA GLY A 609 22.72 -7.46 -24.24
C GLY A 609 22.57 -6.16 -25.05
N PRO A 610 22.80 -4.98 -24.46
CA PRO A 610 22.75 -3.70 -25.19
C PRO A 610 24.04 -3.38 -25.95
N TRP A 611 25.08 -4.22 -25.88
CA TRP A 611 26.37 -3.99 -26.54
C TRP A 611 26.40 -4.62 -27.93
N SER A 612 26.98 -3.90 -28.88
CA SER A 612 27.41 -4.42 -30.17
C SER A 612 28.92 -4.56 -30.15
N VAL A 613 29.43 -5.75 -30.50
CA VAL A 613 30.84 -6.09 -30.44
C VAL A 613 31.32 -6.49 -31.84
N THR A 614 32.39 -5.87 -32.30
CA THR A 614 33.03 -6.14 -33.59
C THR A 614 34.51 -6.44 -33.39
N ALA A 615 35.05 -7.32 -34.22
CA ALA A 615 36.48 -7.60 -34.30
C ALA A 615 36.96 -7.43 -35.74
N GLN A 616 38.00 -6.62 -35.94
CA GLN A 616 38.59 -6.36 -37.25
C GLN A 616 40.09 -6.65 -37.21
N VAL A 617 40.55 -7.49 -38.13
CA VAL A 617 41.97 -7.75 -38.38
C VAL A 617 42.58 -6.51 -39.04
N LEU A 618 43.69 -5.99 -38.51
CA LEU A 618 44.42 -4.87 -39.10
C LEU A 618 45.35 -5.35 -40.25
N PRO A 619 45.70 -4.48 -41.21
CA PRO A 619 46.62 -4.84 -42.29
C PRO A 619 48.00 -5.30 -41.79
N GLN A 620 48.63 -6.23 -42.52
CA GLN A 620 49.99 -6.73 -42.20
C GLN A 620 51.11 -5.72 -42.48
N GLU A 621 50.83 -4.59 -43.12
CA GLU A 621 51.79 -3.55 -43.49
C GLU A 621 52.09 -2.54 -42.36
N LEU A 622 51.68 -2.82 -41.11
CA LEU A 622 52.01 -2.00 -39.95
C LEU A 622 53.49 -2.15 -39.58
N GLU A 623 54.20 -1.05 -39.43
CA GLU A 623 55.59 -1.05 -38.97
C GLU A 623 55.70 -1.68 -37.56
N PRO A 624 56.79 -2.43 -37.24
CA PRO A 624 56.90 -3.15 -35.97
C PRO A 624 56.68 -2.28 -34.73
N ASP A 625 57.18 -1.04 -34.74
CA ASP A 625 57.04 -0.08 -33.65
C ASP A 625 55.58 0.40 -33.45
N GLU A 626 54.82 0.57 -34.53
CA GLU A 626 53.39 0.90 -34.47
C GLU A 626 52.58 -0.28 -33.92
N SER A 627 52.93 -1.49 -34.37
CA SER A 627 52.29 -2.75 -33.97
C SER A 627 52.38 -2.98 -32.45
N GLY A 628 53.54 -2.76 -31.85
CA GLY A 628 53.75 -2.85 -30.40
C GLY A 628 52.99 -1.75 -29.64
N THR A 629 53.05 -0.51 -30.13
CA THR A 629 52.39 0.64 -29.51
C THR A 629 50.86 0.46 -29.40
N LEU A 630 50.22 -0.15 -30.41
CA LEU A 630 48.78 -0.45 -30.38
C LEU A 630 48.40 -1.49 -29.32
N VAL A 631 49.19 -2.56 -29.15
CA VAL A 631 48.92 -3.62 -28.17
C VAL A 631 49.13 -3.16 -26.72
N GLU A 632 50.01 -2.18 -26.50
CA GLU A 632 50.18 -1.55 -25.18
C GLU A 632 49.10 -0.51 -24.83
N MET A 633 48.27 -0.10 -25.81
CA MET A 633 47.20 0.86 -25.58
C MET A 633 46.12 0.29 -24.66
N LYS A 634 45.85 1.00 -23.55
CA LYS A 634 44.80 0.64 -22.60
C LYS A 634 43.41 0.78 -23.22
N ALA A 635 42.52 -0.16 -22.88
CA ALA A 635 41.12 -0.18 -23.33
C ALA A 635 40.33 1.08 -22.94
N TYR A 636 40.70 1.70 -21.80
CA TYR A 636 40.30 3.06 -21.46
C TYR A 636 41.33 3.72 -20.53
N ARG A 637 41.39 5.05 -20.54
CA ARG A 637 42.28 5.89 -19.72
C ARG A 637 41.60 6.36 -18.44
N SER A 638 40.28 6.51 -18.46
CA SER A 638 39.47 6.89 -17.29
C SER A 638 38.07 6.26 -17.31
N PHE A 639 37.43 6.16 -16.14
CA PHE A 639 36.01 5.76 -16.05
C PHE A 639 35.08 6.72 -16.83
N ALA A 640 35.42 8.01 -16.96
CA ALA A 640 34.64 8.96 -17.74
C ALA A 640 34.70 8.71 -19.26
N GLU A 641 35.82 8.17 -19.75
CA GLU A 641 35.95 7.73 -21.15
C GLU A 641 35.11 6.48 -21.40
N MET A 642 35.21 5.47 -20.52
CA MET A 642 34.40 4.25 -20.58
C MET A 642 32.89 4.56 -20.59
N MET A 643 32.43 5.52 -19.77
CA MET A 643 31.02 5.89 -19.65
C MET A 643 30.39 6.37 -20.97
N ASN A 644 31.19 6.81 -21.96
CA ASN A 644 30.70 7.19 -23.29
C ASN A 644 30.11 6.01 -24.08
N GLY A 645 30.29 4.76 -23.63
CA GLY A 645 29.70 3.58 -24.29
C GLY A 645 30.46 3.05 -25.50
N THR A 646 31.65 3.58 -25.80
CA THR A 646 32.58 3.04 -26.79
C THR A 646 33.87 2.62 -26.09
N ILE A 647 34.31 1.38 -26.31
CA ILE A 647 35.55 0.83 -25.76
C ILE A 647 36.30 0.13 -26.90
N ASP A 648 37.53 0.56 -27.16
CA ASP A 648 38.44 0.00 -28.16
C ASP A 648 39.64 -0.65 -27.48
N TYR A 649 40.00 -1.87 -27.87
CA TYR A 649 41.26 -2.48 -27.46
C TYR A 649 41.84 -3.40 -28.53
N TYR A 650 43.15 -3.65 -28.45
CA TYR A 650 43.90 -4.42 -29.43
C TYR A 650 44.39 -5.74 -28.84
N LEU A 651 44.29 -6.81 -29.62
CA LEU A 651 44.72 -8.16 -29.25
C LEU A 651 45.73 -8.71 -30.27
N PRO A 652 46.86 -9.29 -29.84
CA PRO A 652 47.71 -10.11 -30.69
C PRO A 652 47.14 -11.53 -30.77
N VAL A 653 46.72 -11.97 -31.96
CA VAL A 653 46.06 -13.25 -32.20
C VAL A 653 46.91 -14.11 -33.15
N PRO A 654 47.23 -15.37 -32.83
CA PRO A 654 48.06 -16.21 -33.69
C PRO A 654 47.30 -16.66 -34.95
N TYR A 655 48.07 -16.91 -36.01
CA TYR A 655 47.61 -17.68 -37.17
C TYR A 655 47.71 -19.18 -36.87
N ILE A 656 46.68 -19.94 -37.25
CA ILE A 656 46.65 -21.41 -37.29
C ILE A 656 46.09 -21.80 -38.66
N ASP A 657 46.77 -22.70 -39.38
CA ASP A 657 46.41 -23.13 -40.74
C ASP A 657 46.09 -21.96 -41.70
N ASP A 658 46.99 -20.97 -41.74
CA ASP A 658 46.88 -19.71 -42.51
C ASP A 658 45.64 -18.84 -42.21
N GLN A 659 44.90 -19.13 -41.15
CA GLN A 659 43.74 -18.33 -40.69
C GLN A 659 43.98 -17.74 -39.30
N VAL A 660 43.41 -16.56 -39.04
CA VAL A 660 43.47 -15.94 -37.71
C VAL A 660 42.54 -16.71 -36.77
N HIS A 661 43.06 -17.21 -35.64
CA HIS A 661 42.27 -18.00 -34.68
C HIS A 661 41.02 -17.22 -34.19
N PRO A 662 39.82 -17.82 -34.13
CA PRO A 662 38.60 -17.12 -33.73
C PRO A 662 38.65 -16.62 -32.28
N LEU A 663 37.91 -15.56 -31.98
CA LEU A 663 37.79 -15.03 -30.63
C LEU A 663 36.53 -15.56 -29.93
N LEU A 664 36.57 -15.66 -28.61
CA LEU A 664 35.48 -16.11 -27.74
C LEU A 664 35.11 -15.01 -26.73
N PHE A 665 33.83 -14.87 -26.41
CA PHE A 665 33.41 -14.11 -25.23
C PHE A 665 33.93 -14.80 -23.97
N THR A 666 34.71 -14.10 -23.15
CA THR A 666 35.44 -14.69 -22.01
C THR A 666 35.69 -13.71 -20.86
N HIS A 667 35.83 -14.24 -19.65
CA HIS A 667 36.32 -13.50 -18.49
C HIS A 667 37.82 -13.74 -18.31
N PHE A 668 38.63 -12.69 -18.36
CA PHE A 668 40.07 -12.83 -18.21
C PHE A 668 40.49 -13.19 -16.78
N THR A 669 41.37 -14.18 -16.63
CA THR A 669 42.09 -14.40 -15.36
C THR A 669 43.27 -13.43 -15.25
N ARG A 670 43.94 -13.35 -14.10
CA ARG A 670 45.19 -12.58 -13.98
C ARG A 670 46.31 -13.01 -14.94
N ARG A 671 46.24 -14.23 -15.49
CA ARG A 671 47.23 -14.76 -16.45
C ARG A 671 46.80 -14.52 -17.90
N THR A 672 45.52 -14.72 -18.22
CA THR A 672 44.97 -14.62 -19.59
C THR A 672 44.64 -13.18 -20.02
N ARG A 673 44.86 -12.20 -19.13
CA ARG A 673 44.48 -10.79 -19.32
C ARG A 673 45.39 -10.05 -20.32
N PRO A 674 44.84 -9.46 -21.40
CA PRO A 674 45.61 -8.66 -22.36
C PRO A 674 46.23 -7.41 -21.72
N ILE A 675 47.30 -6.88 -22.33
CA ILE A 675 48.02 -5.69 -21.84
C ILE A 675 47.08 -4.48 -21.77
N ALA A 676 46.19 -4.32 -22.75
CA ALA A 676 45.14 -3.30 -22.77
C ALA A 676 44.24 -3.28 -21.51
N TRP A 677 44.11 -4.42 -20.83
CA TRP A 677 43.31 -4.61 -19.60
C TRP A 677 44.16 -4.63 -18.32
N LYS A 678 45.48 -4.43 -18.40
CA LYS A 678 46.42 -4.48 -17.27
C LYS A 678 46.24 -3.28 -16.33
N ASN A 679 46.28 -3.54 -15.02
CA ASN A 679 46.00 -2.57 -13.94
C ASN A 679 44.56 -2.01 -13.87
N LEU A 680 43.62 -2.56 -14.65
CA LEU A 680 42.19 -2.22 -14.58
C LEU A 680 41.45 -3.04 -13.52
N ASP A 681 40.36 -2.47 -12.99
CA ASP A 681 39.55 -3.06 -11.92
C ASP A 681 38.91 -4.38 -12.39
N LEU A 682 39.12 -5.44 -11.61
CA LEU A 682 38.57 -6.78 -11.87
C LEU A 682 37.04 -6.76 -12.01
N LYS A 683 36.33 -5.90 -11.26
CA LYS A 683 34.87 -5.81 -11.34
C LYS A 683 34.38 -5.29 -12.69
N VAL A 684 35.11 -4.38 -13.33
CA VAL A 684 34.73 -3.87 -14.67
C VAL A 684 34.89 -4.98 -15.70
N GLN A 685 36.01 -5.69 -15.62
CA GLN A 685 36.36 -6.77 -16.52
C GLN A 685 35.37 -7.95 -16.48
N ASP A 686 34.83 -8.25 -15.30
CA ASP A 686 33.88 -9.35 -15.08
C ASP A 686 32.43 -9.02 -15.50
N ILE A 687 32.12 -7.75 -15.80
CA ILE A 687 30.77 -7.24 -16.07
C ILE A 687 30.57 -6.88 -17.55
N LEU A 688 31.64 -6.53 -18.28
CA LEU A 688 31.57 -6.22 -19.71
C LEU A 688 31.60 -7.48 -20.58
N PRO A 689 30.99 -7.47 -21.78
CA PRO A 689 31.02 -8.58 -22.73
C PRO A 689 32.36 -8.60 -23.48
N LEU A 690 33.44 -8.91 -22.74
CA LEU A 690 34.79 -8.92 -23.28
C LEU A 690 35.08 -10.18 -24.09
N VAL A 691 35.98 -10.02 -25.05
CA VAL A 691 36.32 -11.02 -26.06
C VAL A 691 37.84 -11.24 -26.08
N GLY A 692 38.27 -12.50 -26.20
CA GLY A 692 39.68 -12.88 -26.27
C GLY A 692 39.88 -14.35 -26.64
N ASN A 693 41.09 -14.85 -26.49
CA ASN A 693 41.43 -16.25 -26.73
C ASN A 693 41.27 -17.08 -25.46
N ASP A 694 40.93 -18.37 -25.62
CA ASP A 694 40.92 -19.33 -24.50
C ASP A 694 42.30 -20.00 -24.40
N ASP A 695 43.00 -19.75 -23.29
CA ASP A 695 44.36 -20.26 -23.06
C ASP A 695 44.40 -21.79 -22.93
N ILE A 696 43.26 -22.47 -22.74
CA ILE A 696 43.22 -23.95 -22.76
C ILE A 696 43.63 -24.51 -24.13
N ALA A 697 43.34 -23.79 -25.23
CA ALA A 697 43.78 -24.15 -26.58
C ALA A 697 45.21 -23.65 -26.89
N LEU A 698 45.65 -22.55 -26.28
CA LEU A 698 47.00 -21.99 -26.50
C LEU A 698 48.08 -22.67 -25.67
N GLY A 699 47.75 -23.29 -24.54
CA GLY A 699 48.70 -24.00 -23.68
C GLY A 699 49.35 -25.23 -24.31
N GLU A 700 48.75 -25.81 -25.37
CA GLU A 700 49.35 -26.89 -26.16
C GLU A 700 50.22 -26.36 -27.32
N LEU A 701 50.04 -25.10 -27.72
CA LEU A 701 50.85 -24.37 -28.70
C LEU A 701 52.00 -23.66 -27.97
N GLY A 702 52.98 -24.45 -27.56
CA GLY A 702 54.12 -23.99 -26.75
C GLY A 702 54.96 -22.87 -27.36
N ASP A 703 55.81 -22.25 -26.53
CA ASP A 703 56.73 -21.15 -26.87
C ASP A 703 57.44 -21.34 -28.22
N LEU A 704 56.95 -20.71 -29.30
CA LEU A 704 57.56 -20.69 -30.63
C LEU A 704 57.00 -19.58 -31.53
N GLU A 705 57.76 -19.26 -32.58
CA GLU A 705 57.72 -18.09 -33.47
C GLU A 705 56.49 -18.02 -34.40
N THR A 706 55.30 -18.19 -33.86
CA THR A 706 54.04 -18.07 -34.63
C THR A 706 53.76 -16.61 -35.00
N PRO A 707 53.52 -16.30 -36.30
CA PRO A 707 53.10 -14.96 -36.69
C PRO A 707 51.76 -14.62 -36.04
N ARG A 708 51.57 -13.34 -35.68
CA ARG A 708 50.36 -12.85 -35.00
C ARG A 708 49.76 -11.68 -35.77
N ALA A 709 48.45 -11.73 -35.98
CA ALA A 709 47.67 -10.59 -36.44
C ALA A 709 47.34 -9.68 -35.26
N ILE A 710 47.28 -8.37 -35.49
CA ILE A 710 46.65 -7.45 -34.55
C ILE A 710 45.17 -7.32 -34.90
N VAL A 711 44.32 -7.63 -33.93
CA VAL A 711 42.87 -7.45 -34.04
C VAL A 711 42.46 -6.25 -33.19
N ARG A 712 41.75 -5.30 -33.79
CA ARG A 712 40.99 -4.28 -33.05
C ARG A 712 39.64 -4.88 -32.65
N VAL A 713 39.33 -4.84 -31.37
CA VAL A 713 37.99 -5.18 -30.84
C VAL A 713 37.33 -3.89 -30.38
N THR A 714 36.13 -3.62 -30.89
CA THR A 714 35.33 -2.44 -30.56
C THR A 714 34.02 -2.88 -29.92
N LEU A 715 33.74 -2.38 -28.72
CA LEU A 715 32.44 -2.49 -28.05
C LEU A 715 31.74 -1.15 -28.17
N ASN A 716 30.57 -1.12 -28.81
CA ASN A 716 29.70 0.05 -28.89
C ASN A 716 28.35 -0.25 -28.24
N LEU A 717 27.94 0.57 -27.27
CA LEU A 717 26.63 0.50 -26.66
C LEU A 717 25.57 1.01 -27.65
N SER A 718 24.48 0.26 -27.81
CA SER A 718 23.36 0.66 -28.66
C SER A 718 22.70 1.96 -28.19
N GLU A 719 22.33 2.84 -29.13
CA GLU A 719 21.67 4.13 -28.84
C GLU A 719 20.35 3.98 -28.07
N GLN A 720 19.68 2.83 -28.20
CA GLN A 720 18.47 2.50 -27.43
C GLN A 720 18.72 2.42 -25.92
N CYS A 721 19.97 2.25 -25.47
CA CYS A 721 20.35 2.29 -24.06
C CYS A 721 20.75 3.69 -23.58
N SER A 722 21.06 4.63 -24.48
CA SER A 722 21.44 6.01 -24.15
C SER A 722 20.27 7.00 -24.14
N ARG A 723 19.10 6.60 -24.68
CA ARG A 723 17.88 7.39 -24.52
C ARG A 723 17.51 7.46 -23.04
N ARG A 724 17.12 8.65 -22.59
CA ARG A 724 16.34 8.84 -21.36
C ARG A 724 15.17 7.84 -21.35
N ILE A 725 14.58 7.63 -20.18
CA ILE A 725 13.20 7.13 -20.10
C ILE A 725 12.25 8.28 -20.51
N GLU A 726 12.38 8.70 -21.78
CA GLU A 726 11.72 9.88 -22.38
C GLU A 726 10.36 9.51 -22.99
N GLU A 727 10.11 8.21 -23.20
CA GLU A 727 8.78 7.66 -23.50
C GLU A 727 7.92 7.43 -22.25
N SER A 728 8.36 7.87 -21.06
CA SER A 728 7.50 7.92 -19.86
C SER A 728 7.57 9.25 -19.07
N VAL A 729 8.25 10.28 -19.60
CA VAL A 729 8.29 11.63 -19.01
C VAL A 729 8.41 12.70 -20.10
N PRO A 730 7.29 13.32 -20.53
CA PRO A 730 7.27 14.66 -21.10
C PRO A 730 7.07 15.71 -19.98
N SER A 731 7.91 16.75 -20.00
CA SER A 731 7.84 18.05 -19.30
C SER A 731 6.83 18.23 -18.15
#